data_AF-A0A7H8KRQ1-F1
#
_entry.id   AF-A0A7H8KRQ1-F1
#
_cell.length_a   1.000
_cell.length_b   1.000
_cell.length_c   1.000
_cell.angle_alpha   90.00
_cell.angle_beta   90.00
_cell.angle_gamma   90.00
#
_symmetry.space_group_name_H-M   'P 1'
#
loop_
_entity.id
_entity.type
_entity.pdbx_description
1 polymer ?
#
loop_
_entity_poly.entity_id
_entity_poly.type
_entity_poly.pdbx_seq_one_letter_code
_entity_poly.pdbx_strand_id
1 'polypeptide(L)'
;MSTSTAPSTAPLTVVLNRAPVERPKFRPDIEGLRAVAVLAVLAFHAAVPGFAGGFVGVDVFFVVSGYLITGLLRTETAQHGRVRLAEFYSRRARRLLPSAAVVLAAVAVVGALLTAPLRRADLERDVLASALSVANWRFVAEQTDYLAAGRDPSALLHFWSLAVEEQFYLLWAPLLALAARWAWRRRTLLGLTLLLGAGSFWLSLHWSAGAYLSTPTRAWQFAAGAVVALLPIREVPRLVRELLGLGGLAGVLAAVLLFDGHTPYPGYAALLPTAATAAIILAGTGGTHLVGRALSLGAPRAIGRLSYNLYLWHWPVLVLAEAHWGTLHWGVKAALTAAAALPAYAALHWLEQPLRRSRVLGEIPRRGLSLGLTAVVFPVLLALVVGSGTIRNLGPATPPDPSGLPPGARTGSSLLAAAPPPHAPTVPNPVQARQDFPPDGACEVDPADTTSPPCRFGTGDDRIVLLGDSHAGQWFSALLGIAAQHHLSVEELVKQGCPLPGITVTNPQLGRTYHECDTWRANALTRLKDGPKPKLIVVSTLNRYTADRAALLDGWQQTLAPLRELGVPIVYLQDTPNPGRDVPACVSGHPDTTSACDFPRAEGLYADPLAEEIAAGRLPGVKTVEVNSVLCPASGRSCPAVLEHVLLYRDDSHLTNAAAVVLTPRLDRLLTEQGVFGTGWTTLLHDEFDGPAGSRPDAATWQYDLGTCYPGCPAPQWGTGEVETMTDSAANVRLDGRGALEITPTRDAAGRWSSGRIESRRADLAAPAGGVLRVEAEVALPDVHGPAAAGYWPAFWALGGKLRDGYTGWPGVGELDVLESVGARGVFGTLHCGTTPGGPCQEPNGLGSGEQPCADCWGAFHTYAVEIDRSASPERVRWLRDGREYFQVTADQVDPAAWDQAVHHGIFLILNVAVGGNLPAAYGSSPTAATEPGHPMKVASVTVSTRQ
;
A
#
# COMPACT_ATOMS: atom_id res chain seq x y z
N MET A 1 29.59 37.75 -104.36
CA MET A 1 28.25 38.25 -103.99
C MET A 1 28.25 38.46 -102.49
N SER A 2 28.22 39.73 -102.09
CA SER A 2 28.42 40.20 -100.73
C SER A 2 27.15 40.15 -99.90
N THR A 3 27.27 39.82 -98.61
CA THR A 3 26.53 40.52 -97.55
C THR A 3 27.27 40.44 -96.21
N SER A 4 27.80 41.60 -95.81
CA SER A 4 27.78 42.21 -94.47
C SER A 4 28.09 41.35 -93.23
N THR A 5 29.27 41.57 -92.63
CA THR A 5 29.57 41.24 -91.23
C THR A 5 29.95 42.52 -90.46
N ALA A 6 29.23 42.80 -89.38
CA ALA A 6 29.63 43.67 -88.26
C ALA A 6 28.67 43.42 -87.07
N PRO A 7 29.04 43.68 -85.81
CA PRO A 7 30.37 43.64 -85.19
C PRO A 7 30.43 42.69 -83.97
N SER A 8 31.66 42.37 -83.58
CA SER A 8 32.05 41.69 -82.34
C SER A 8 31.46 42.37 -81.09
N THR A 9 30.75 41.60 -80.26
CA THR A 9 30.52 41.90 -78.85
C THR A 9 31.01 40.71 -78.03
N ALA A 10 32.12 40.91 -77.32
CA ALA A 10 32.63 39.94 -76.37
C ALA A 10 31.64 39.82 -75.18
N PRO A 11 31.28 38.60 -74.73
CA PRO A 11 30.57 38.46 -73.48
C PRO A 11 31.58 38.57 -72.32
N LEU A 12 31.45 39.68 -71.56
CA LEU A 12 31.98 39.84 -70.22
C LEU A 12 31.74 38.58 -69.40
N THR A 13 32.81 37.84 -69.07
CA THR A 13 32.75 36.75 -68.12
C THR A 13 32.63 37.36 -66.72
N VAL A 14 31.39 37.54 -66.25
CA VAL A 14 31.14 37.84 -64.83
C VAL A 14 31.51 36.59 -64.05
N VAL A 15 32.74 36.55 -63.54
CA VAL A 15 33.13 35.60 -62.49
C VAL A 15 32.34 35.99 -61.25
N LEU A 16 31.16 35.41 -61.08
CA LEU A 16 30.45 35.43 -59.82
C LEU A 16 31.32 34.71 -58.80
N ASN A 17 32.03 35.51 -58.03
CA ASN A 17 32.86 35.10 -56.90
C ASN A 17 31.94 34.52 -55.81
N ARG A 18 31.42 33.30 -56.01
CA ARG A 18 30.79 32.54 -54.93
C ARG A 18 31.91 32.10 -54.01
N ALA A 19 31.92 32.65 -52.79
CA ALA A 19 32.81 32.19 -51.73
C ALA A 19 32.78 30.66 -51.65
N PRO A 20 33.95 29.99 -51.50
CA PRO A 20 33.99 28.54 -51.41
C PRO A 20 33.09 28.10 -50.26
N VAL A 21 32.11 27.26 -50.59
CA VAL A 21 31.22 26.65 -49.60
C VAL A 21 32.05 25.65 -48.81
N GLU A 22 32.48 26.01 -47.61
CA GLU A 22 33.14 25.09 -46.69
C GLU A 22 32.22 23.90 -46.42
N ARG A 23 32.64 22.70 -46.83
CA ARG A 23 31.99 21.46 -46.43
C ARG A 23 32.21 21.30 -44.92
N PRO A 24 31.18 20.94 -44.13
CA PRO A 24 31.33 20.74 -42.69
C PRO A 24 32.38 19.64 -42.45
N LYS A 25 33.48 20.00 -41.79
CA LYS A 25 34.58 19.09 -41.44
C LYS A 25 34.11 18.14 -40.34
N PHE A 26 34.28 16.83 -40.55
CA PHE A 26 33.93 15.82 -39.56
C PHE A 26 34.73 16.03 -38.26
N ARG A 27 34.04 15.98 -37.10
CA ARG A 27 34.60 16.21 -35.76
C ARG A 27 34.70 14.88 -34.98
N PRO A 28 35.85 14.18 -35.04
CA PRO A 28 36.03 12.88 -34.38
C PRO A 28 35.97 12.96 -32.85
N ASP A 29 36.32 14.11 -32.28
CA ASP A 29 36.28 14.41 -30.85
C ASP A 29 34.84 14.41 -30.30
N ILE A 30 33.85 14.87 -31.09
CA ILE A 30 32.44 14.83 -30.69
C ILE A 30 31.90 13.39 -30.64
N GLU A 31 32.40 12.51 -31.52
CA GLU A 31 32.10 11.08 -31.47
C GLU A 31 32.68 10.45 -30.19
N GLY A 32 33.93 10.77 -29.83
CA GLY A 32 34.51 10.34 -28.55
C GLY A 32 33.79 10.91 -27.33
N LEU A 33 33.30 12.16 -27.38
CA LEU A 33 32.53 12.75 -26.29
C LEU A 33 31.22 11.99 -26.03
N ARG A 34 30.58 11.47 -27.08
CA ARG A 34 29.40 10.57 -26.95
C ARG A 34 29.76 9.25 -26.24
N ALA A 35 31.01 8.80 -26.32
CA ALA A 35 31.47 7.63 -25.55
C ALA A 35 31.56 7.93 -24.05
N VAL A 36 32.09 9.10 -23.68
CA VAL A 36 32.12 9.55 -22.27
C VAL A 36 30.69 9.61 -21.72
N ALA A 37 29.77 10.20 -22.48
CA ALA A 37 28.38 10.33 -22.10
C ALA A 37 27.68 8.97 -21.88
N VAL A 38 27.78 8.03 -22.84
CA VAL A 38 27.11 6.72 -22.72
C VAL A 38 27.72 5.87 -21.61
N LEU A 39 29.05 5.88 -21.44
CA LEU A 39 29.70 5.09 -20.40
C LEU A 39 29.33 5.55 -19.00
N ALA A 40 29.17 6.87 -18.79
CA ALA A 40 28.70 7.41 -17.53
C ALA A 40 27.28 6.91 -17.20
N VAL A 41 26.35 6.97 -18.17
CA VAL A 41 24.97 6.48 -17.99
C VAL A 41 24.93 4.97 -17.72
N LEU A 42 25.72 4.20 -18.46
CA LEU A 42 25.77 2.75 -18.28
C LEU A 42 26.32 2.36 -16.90
N ALA A 43 27.36 3.05 -16.42
CA ALA A 43 27.90 2.82 -15.09
C ALA A 43 26.87 3.17 -14.00
N PHE A 44 26.11 4.25 -14.19
CA PHE A 44 25.00 4.63 -13.32
C PHE A 44 23.90 3.55 -13.28
N HIS A 45 23.39 3.11 -14.43
CA HIS A 45 22.35 2.08 -14.50
C HIS A 45 22.82 0.70 -14.01
N ALA A 46 24.11 0.39 -14.15
CA ALA A 46 24.71 -0.82 -13.60
C ALA A 46 25.01 -0.72 -12.09
N ALA A 47 24.66 0.40 -11.43
CA ALA A 47 24.92 0.68 -10.02
C ALA A 47 26.41 0.54 -9.63
N VAL A 48 27.33 0.92 -10.53
CA VAL A 48 28.77 0.85 -10.26
C VAL A 48 29.12 1.82 -9.13
N PRO A 49 29.79 1.37 -8.05
CA PRO A 49 30.17 2.24 -6.94
C PRO A 49 30.96 3.48 -7.40
N GLY A 50 30.57 4.66 -6.92
CA GLY A 50 31.20 5.94 -7.28
C GLY A 50 30.71 6.59 -8.57
N PHE A 51 29.75 5.98 -9.29
CA PHE A 51 29.17 6.53 -10.53
C PHE A 51 27.68 6.92 -10.37
N ALA A 52 27.25 7.26 -9.15
CA ALA A 52 25.87 7.68 -8.87
C ALA A 52 25.46 8.92 -9.70
N GLY A 53 26.41 9.80 -10.03
CA GLY A 53 26.19 10.98 -10.87
C GLY A 53 26.19 10.69 -12.37
N GLY A 54 26.34 9.43 -12.80
CA GLY A 54 26.47 9.09 -14.22
C GLY A 54 25.25 9.44 -15.08
N PHE A 55 24.09 9.70 -14.48
CA PHE A 55 22.89 10.21 -15.16
C PHE A 55 23.13 11.54 -15.92
N VAL A 56 24.12 12.35 -15.49
CA VAL A 56 24.49 13.61 -16.18
C VAL A 56 25.04 13.38 -17.59
N GLY A 57 25.40 12.15 -17.94
CA GLY A 57 25.77 11.79 -19.31
C GLY A 57 24.67 12.11 -20.32
N VAL A 58 23.39 12.12 -19.91
CA VAL A 58 22.26 12.56 -20.75
C VAL A 58 22.36 14.05 -21.10
N ASP A 59 22.78 14.91 -20.17
CA ASP A 59 23.01 16.34 -20.44
C ASP A 59 24.12 16.56 -21.46
N VAL A 60 25.19 15.76 -21.39
CA VAL A 60 26.26 15.77 -22.40
C VAL A 60 25.69 15.43 -23.78
N PHE A 61 24.79 14.44 -23.87
CA PHE A 61 24.09 14.12 -25.12
C PHE A 61 23.22 15.27 -25.61
N PHE A 62 22.42 15.89 -24.75
CA PHE A 62 21.54 17.01 -25.13
C PHE A 62 22.31 18.20 -25.70
N VAL A 63 23.43 18.58 -25.06
CA VAL A 63 24.30 19.65 -25.58
C VAL A 63 24.93 19.27 -26.93
N VAL A 64 25.45 18.06 -27.06
CA VAL A 64 26.01 17.56 -28.33
C VAL A 64 24.95 17.55 -29.44
N SER A 65 23.74 17.12 -29.11
CA SER A 65 22.58 17.05 -30.01
C SER A 65 22.16 18.43 -30.50
N GLY A 66 22.04 19.41 -29.59
CA GLY A 66 21.75 20.80 -29.91
C GLY A 66 22.80 21.42 -30.84
N TYR A 67 24.08 21.16 -30.58
CA TYR A 67 25.20 21.63 -31.41
C TYR A 67 25.15 21.04 -32.83
N LEU A 68 25.04 19.71 -32.94
CA LEU A 68 25.10 19.00 -34.23
C LEU A 68 23.91 19.36 -35.12
N ILE A 69 22.69 19.37 -34.59
CA ILE A 69 21.48 19.61 -35.38
C ILE A 69 21.38 21.07 -35.81
N THR A 70 21.67 22.01 -34.91
CA THR A 70 21.71 23.44 -35.27
C THR A 70 22.80 23.73 -36.29
N GLY A 71 23.98 23.14 -36.14
CA GLY A 71 25.07 23.24 -37.09
C GLY A 71 24.71 22.70 -38.48
N LEU A 72 24.06 21.53 -38.54
CA LEU A 72 23.62 20.90 -39.78
C LEU A 72 22.57 21.75 -40.50
N LEU A 73 21.54 22.21 -39.80
CA LEU A 73 20.47 23.04 -40.36
C LEU A 73 20.98 24.40 -40.85
N ARG A 74 21.94 25.00 -40.13
CA ARG A 74 22.64 26.22 -40.53
C ARG A 74 23.42 26.02 -41.83
N THR A 75 24.19 24.95 -41.91
CA THR A 75 24.98 24.63 -43.11
C THR A 75 24.08 24.33 -44.30
N GLU A 76 23.00 23.56 -44.11
CA GLU A 76 22.02 23.26 -45.17
C GLU A 76 21.37 24.54 -45.71
N THR A 77 20.96 25.45 -44.82
CA THR A 77 20.39 26.75 -45.21
C THR A 77 21.40 27.62 -45.94
N ALA A 78 22.67 27.64 -45.49
CA ALA A 78 23.73 28.38 -46.18
C ALA A 78 24.02 27.82 -47.58
N GLN A 79 23.85 26.52 -47.79
CA GLN A 79 24.10 25.84 -49.07
C GLN A 79 22.93 25.92 -50.05
N HIS A 80 21.69 25.81 -49.57
CA HIS A 80 20.51 25.64 -50.41
C HIS A 80 19.48 26.78 -50.28
N GLY A 81 19.75 27.78 -49.44
CA GLY A 81 18.85 28.92 -49.19
C GLY A 81 17.59 28.58 -48.38
N ARG A 82 17.38 27.31 -48.01
CA ARG A 82 16.24 26.83 -47.23
C ARG A 82 16.57 25.52 -46.52
N VAL A 83 15.85 25.23 -45.44
CA VAL A 83 15.86 23.91 -44.79
C VAL A 83 14.91 22.96 -45.53
N ARG A 84 15.38 21.75 -45.85
CA ARG A 84 14.55 20.69 -46.45
C ARG A 84 14.10 19.69 -45.39
N LEU A 85 13.03 20.03 -44.67
CA LEU A 85 12.53 19.24 -43.54
C LEU A 85 12.29 17.76 -43.88
N ALA A 86 11.72 17.45 -45.04
CA ALA A 86 11.49 16.07 -45.45
C ALA A 86 12.79 15.26 -45.58
N GLU A 87 13.85 15.86 -46.13
CA GLU A 87 15.16 15.21 -46.23
C GLU A 87 15.83 15.06 -44.86
N PHE A 88 15.70 16.10 -44.01
CA PHE A 88 16.19 16.09 -42.63
C PHE A 88 15.60 14.91 -41.83
N TYR A 89 14.27 14.82 -41.78
CA TYR A 89 13.58 13.74 -41.06
C TYR A 89 13.79 12.38 -41.71
N SER A 90 13.84 12.30 -43.04
CA SER A 90 14.12 11.04 -43.74
C SER A 90 15.51 10.46 -43.43
N ARG A 91 16.55 11.31 -43.31
CA ARG A 91 17.90 10.86 -42.90
C ARG A 91 17.91 10.35 -41.46
N ARG A 92 17.15 11.01 -40.58
CA ARG A 92 17.07 10.65 -39.16
C ARG A 92 16.25 9.38 -38.93
N ALA A 93 15.10 9.25 -39.60
CA ALA A 93 14.27 8.06 -39.61
C ALA A 93 15.07 6.81 -39.98
N ARG A 94 15.85 6.84 -41.08
CA ARG A 94 16.69 5.70 -41.52
C ARG A 94 17.84 5.35 -40.57
N ARG A 95 18.22 6.27 -39.68
CA ARG A 95 19.32 6.09 -38.74
C ARG A 95 18.86 5.55 -37.39
N LEU A 96 17.72 6.01 -36.88
CA LEU A 96 17.32 5.78 -35.48
C LEU A 96 16.19 4.77 -35.36
N LEU A 97 15.10 5.00 -36.10
CA LEU A 97 13.85 4.26 -35.91
C LEU A 97 13.96 2.75 -36.13
N PRO A 98 14.72 2.22 -37.12
CA PRO A 98 14.87 0.77 -37.28
C PRO A 98 15.44 0.07 -36.05
N SER A 99 16.51 0.60 -35.46
CA SER A 99 17.11 0.00 -34.27
C SER A 99 16.20 0.11 -33.05
N ALA A 100 15.55 1.27 -32.86
CA ALA A 100 14.54 1.43 -31.82
C ALA A 100 13.38 0.43 -31.99
N ALA A 101 12.90 0.22 -33.21
CA ALA A 101 11.81 -0.71 -33.50
C ALA A 101 12.17 -2.15 -33.13
N VAL A 102 13.40 -2.59 -33.42
CA VAL A 102 13.84 -3.94 -33.02
C VAL A 102 13.89 -4.09 -31.51
N VAL A 103 14.37 -3.08 -30.78
CA VAL A 103 14.40 -3.11 -29.32
C VAL A 103 12.98 -3.10 -28.75
N LEU A 104 12.10 -2.23 -29.25
CA LEU A 104 10.70 -2.18 -28.82
C LEU A 104 9.96 -3.50 -29.10
N ALA A 105 10.21 -4.12 -30.25
CA ALA A 105 9.64 -5.42 -30.59
C ALA A 105 10.20 -6.54 -29.70
N ALA A 106 11.51 -6.54 -29.44
CA ALA A 106 12.14 -7.50 -28.54
C ALA A 106 11.59 -7.37 -27.12
N VAL A 107 11.44 -6.14 -26.61
CA VAL A 107 10.84 -5.87 -25.30
C VAL A 107 9.37 -6.28 -25.26
N ALA A 108 8.58 -5.98 -26.29
CA ALA A 108 7.18 -6.42 -26.36
C ALA A 108 7.06 -7.96 -26.30
N VAL A 109 7.90 -8.69 -27.03
CA VAL A 109 7.88 -10.16 -27.05
C VAL A 109 8.42 -10.75 -25.74
N VAL A 110 9.63 -10.36 -25.33
CA VAL A 110 10.27 -10.91 -24.12
C VAL A 110 9.50 -10.51 -22.87
N GLY A 111 9.05 -9.26 -22.78
CA GLY A 111 8.22 -8.80 -21.68
C GLY A 111 6.90 -9.56 -21.61
N ALA A 112 6.26 -9.88 -22.74
CA ALA A 112 5.07 -10.71 -22.72
C ALA A 112 5.30 -12.16 -22.30
N LEU A 113 6.50 -12.70 -22.55
CA LEU A 113 6.87 -14.04 -22.12
C LEU A 113 7.26 -14.09 -20.63
N LEU A 114 7.84 -13.02 -20.10
CA LEU A 114 8.43 -13.00 -18.75
C LEU A 114 7.59 -12.29 -17.69
N THR A 115 6.66 -11.41 -18.07
CA THR A 115 5.89 -10.60 -17.11
C THR A 115 4.47 -11.11 -16.92
N ALA A 116 3.87 -10.80 -15.77
CA ALA A 116 2.49 -11.14 -15.45
C ALA A 116 1.49 -10.36 -16.33
N PRO A 117 0.29 -10.91 -16.62
CA PRO A 117 -0.71 -10.30 -17.50
C PRO A 117 -0.96 -8.80 -17.29
N LEU A 118 -1.09 -8.34 -16.04
CA LEU A 118 -1.35 -6.93 -15.77
C LEU A 118 -0.15 -6.01 -16.09
N ARG A 119 1.08 -6.50 -15.88
CA ARG A 119 2.33 -5.80 -16.27
C ARG A 119 2.51 -5.75 -17.79
N ARG A 120 1.98 -6.71 -18.54
CA ARG A 120 2.01 -6.69 -20.01
C ARG A 120 1.21 -5.51 -20.55
N ALA A 121 0.04 -5.24 -19.98
CA ALA A 121 -0.79 -4.09 -20.35
C ALA A 121 -0.07 -2.75 -20.12
N ASP A 122 0.67 -2.62 -19.01
CA ASP A 122 1.50 -1.44 -18.75
C ASP A 122 2.63 -1.33 -19.78
N LEU A 123 3.30 -2.46 -20.07
CA LEU A 123 4.38 -2.53 -21.06
C LEU A 123 3.92 -2.15 -22.47
N GLU A 124 2.70 -2.53 -22.87
CA GLU A 124 2.12 -2.12 -24.16
C GLU A 124 2.01 -0.61 -24.29
N ARG A 125 1.53 0.05 -23.22
CA ARG A 125 1.42 1.51 -23.17
C ARG A 125 2.79 2.15 -23.25
N ASP A 126 3.78 1.55 -22.62
CA ASP A 126 5.17 2.04 -22.64
C ASP A 126 5.83 1.85 -24.01
N VAL A 127 5.57 0.73 -24.70
CA VAL A 127 5.99 0.50 -26.08
C VAL A 127 5.35 1.53 -27.00
N LEU A 128 4.04 1.78 -26.87
CA LEU A 128 3.32 2.78 -27.65
C LEU A 128 3.89 4.18 -27.42
N ALA A 129 4.04 4.59 -26.16
CA ALA A 129 4.58 5.89 -25.80
C ALA A 129 6.02 6.07 -26.28
N SER A 130 6.85 5.03 -26.21
CA SER A 130 8.22 5.02 -26.72
C SER A 130 8.28 5.11 -28.24
N ALA A 131 7.45 4.35 -28.95
CA ALA A 131 7.37 4.37 -30.41
C ALA A 131 6.93 5.74 -30.94
N LEU A 132 5.98 6.39 -30.24
CA LEU A 132 5.47 7.72 -30.58
C LEU A 132 6.36 8.87 -30.07
N SER A 133 7.50 8.58 -29.42
CA SER A 133 8.40 9.57 -28.83
C SER A 133 7.72 10.48 -27.78
N VAL A 134 6.84 9.90 -26.95
CA VAL A 134 6.15 10.55 -25.82
C VAL A 134 6.31 9.79 -24.50
N ALA A 135 7.24 8.83 -24.43
CA ALA A 135 7.53 8.03 -23.24
C ALA A 135 7.81 8.87 -21.99
N ASN A 136 8.46 10.03 -22.15
CA ASN A 136 8.73 10.92 -21.04
C ASN A 136 7.44 11.43 -20.35
N TRP A 137 6.39 11.76 -21.11
CA TRP A 137 5.11 12.21 -20.56
C TRP A 137 4.32 11.06 -19.92
N ARG A 138 4.45 9.85 -20.47
CA ARG A 138 3.90 8.63 -19.88
C ARG A 138 4.47 8.40 -18.47
N PHE A 139 5.79 8.44 -18.32
CA PHE A 139 6.45 8.24 -17.02
C PHE A 139 6.24 9.39 -16.04
N VAL A 140 6.04 10.63 -16.53
CA VAL A 140 5.58 11.75 -15.68
C VAL A 140 4.18 11.49 -15.13
N ALA A 141 3.25 10.99 -15.97
CA ALA A 141 1.90 10.67 -15.54
C ALA A 141 1.85 9.50 -14.53
N GLU A 142 2.79 8.56 -14.62
CA GLU A 142 2.98 7.48 -13.63
C GLU A 142 3.74 7.93 -12.37
N GLN A 143 4.10 9.21 -12.27
CA GLN A 143 4.88 9.75 -11.16
C GLN A 143 6.15 8.93 -10.90
N THR A 144 6.82 8.49 -11.98
CA THR A 144 8.04 7.70 -11.89
C THR A 144 9.17 8.54 -11.32
N ASP A 145 9.70 8.12 -10.17
CA ASP A 145 10.92 8.70 -9.63
C ASP A 145 12.12 8.01 -10.29
N TYR A 146 12.79 8.73 -11.19
CA TYR A 146 13.93 8.22 -11.95
C TYR A 146 15.21 8.12 -11.11
N LEU A 147 15.32 8.91 -10.04
CA LEU A 147 16.54 9.01 -9.23
C LEU A 147 16.43 8.25 -7.91
N ALA A 148 15.22 7.88 -7.48
CA ALA A 148 15.02 6.97 -6.35
C ALA A 148 15.33 5.51 -6.72
N ALA A 149 16.07 4.84 -5.84
CA ALA A 149 16.27 3.39 -5.91
C ALA A 149 15.02 2.64 -5.44
N GLY A 150 14.68 1.52 -6.07
CA GLY A 150 13.78 0.52 -5.47
C GLY A 150 12.38 0.34 -6.07
N ARG A 151 12.06 0.90 -7.24
CA ARG A 151 10.83 0.56 -7.98
C ARG A 151 11.11 -0.43 -9.10
N ASP A 152 10.20 -1.36 -9.37
CA ASP A 152 10.14 -2.16 -10.61
C ASP A 152 10.02 -1.21 -11.81
N PRO A 153 11.12 -0.80 -12.47
CA PRO A 153 11.04 0.25 -13.47
C PRO A 153 10.59 -0.37 -14.79
N SER A 154 9.92 0.43 -15.63
CA SER A 154 9.65 0.01 -17.01
C SER A 154 10.94 -0.39 -17.73
N ALA A 155 10.93 -1.51 -18.45
CA ALA A 155 12.03 -1.93 -19.33
C ALA A 155 12.31 -0.91 -20.45
N LEU A 156 11.45 0.09 -20.61
CA LEU A 156 11.60 1.18 -21.58
C LEU A 156 11.81 2.55 -20.93
N LEU A 157 12.00 2.63 -19.60
CA LEU A 157 12.14 3.91 -18.89
C LEU A 157 13.14 4.85 -19.57
N HIS A 158 14.34 4.37 -19.89
CA HIS A 158 15.40 5.13 -20.57
C HIS A 158 15.00 5.78 -21.93
N PHE A 159 13.89 5.39 -22.58
CA PHE A 159 13.39 6.07 -23.78
C PHE A 159 12.88 7.49 -23.51
N TRP A 160 12.67 7.89 -22.25
CA TRP A 160 12.28 9.25 -21.90
C TRP A 160 13.24 10.29 -22.50
N SER A 161 14.55 10.07 -22.43
CA SER A 161 15.54 11.05 -22.90
C SER A 161 15.57 11.12 -24.44
N LEU A 162 15.31 9.99 -25.11
CA LEU A 162 15.15 9.92 -26.56
C LEU A 162 13.89 10.65 -27.00
N ALA A 163 12.78 10.52 -26.25
CA ALA A 163 11.55 11.25 -26.51
C ALA A 163 11.76 12.76 -26.39
N VAL A 164 12.42 13.23 -25.32
CA VAL A 164 12.81 14.65 -25.15
C VAL A 164 13.65 15.13 -26.33
N GLU A 165 14.65 14.35 -26.73
CA GLU A 165 15.53 14.66 -27.85
C GLU A 165 14.77 14.75 -29.19
N GLU A 166 13.90 13.77 -29.52
CA GLU A 166 13.12 13.79 -30.76
C GLU A 166 12.06 14.90 -30.76
N GLN A 167 11.41 15.18 -29.63
CA GLN A 167 10.49 16.33 -29.47
C GLN A 167 11.21 17.66 -29.72
N PHE A 168 12.44 17.81 -29.19
CA PHE A 168 13.25 18.99 -29.48
C PHE A 168 13.50 19.13 -30.98
N TYR A 169 13.81 18.07 -31.72
CA TYR A 169 14.03 18.18 -33.17
C TYR A 169 12.78 18.44 -33.97
N LEU A 170 11.66 17.81 -33.60
CA LEU A 170 10.36 18.02 -34.21
C LEU A 170 9.94 19.49 -34.13
N LEU A 171 10.31 20.18 -33.05
CA LEU A 171 10.06 21.61 -32.87
C LEU A 171 11.16 22.49 -33.48
N TRP A 172 12.43 22.20 -33.23
CA TRP A 172 13.57 23.06 -33.56
C TRP A 172 13.81 23.18 -35.07
N ALA A 173 13.71 22.08 -35.83
CA ALA A 173 13.96 22.12 -37.27
C ALA A 173 12.93 22.97 -38.04
N PRO A 174 11.60 22.85 -37.80
CA PRO A 174 10.61 23.75 -38.41
C PRO A 174 10.75 25.20 -37.97
N LEU A 175 11.06 25.46 -36.69
CA LEU A 175 11.31 26.82 -36.20
C LEU A 175 12.48 27.47 -36.95
N LEU A 176 13.59 26.76 -37.11
CA LEU A 176 14.73 27.24 -37.91
C LEU A 176 14.38 27.40 -39.39
N ALA A 177 13.58 26.49 -39.95
CA ALA A 177 13.11 26.59 -41.33
C ALA A 177 12.24 27.83 -41.56
N LEU A 178 11.36 28.17 -40.61
CA LEU A 178 10.52 29.37 -40.66
C LEU A 178 11.36 30.64 -40.51
N ALA A 179 12.26 30.68 -39.53
CA ALA A 179 13.17 31.81 -39.34
C ALA A 179 14.05 32.09 -40.57
N ALA A 180 14.42 31.04 -41.32
CA ALA A 180 15.13 31.19 -42.59
C ALA A 180 14.36 31.95 -43.67
N ARG A 181 13.02 31.95 -43.63
CA ARG A 181 12.17 32.58 -44.66
C ARG A 181 12.06 34.10 -44.54
N TRP A 182 12.16 34.65 -43.33
CA TRP A 182 11.85 36.07 -43.08
C TRP A 182 13.09 36.95 -42.93
N ALA A 183 14.20 36.38 -42.49
CA ALA A 183 15.58 36.78 -42.78
C ALA A 183 16.46 35.92 -41.87
N TRP A 184 17.33 35.07 -42.43
CA TRP A 184 18.34 34.34 -41.65
C TRP A 184 19.40 35.30 -41.08
N ARG A 185 19.01 36.11 -40.10
CA ARG A 185 19.92 36.93 -39.31
C ARG A 185 20.36 36.06 -38.14
N ARG A 186 21.63 35.61 -38.17
CA ARG A 186 22.23 34.80 -37.09
C ARG A 186 21.96 35.37 -35.70
N ARG A 187 21.92 36.70 -35.56
CA ARG A 187 21.58 37.41 -34.31
C ARG A 187 20.15 37.13 -33.82
N THR A 188 19.17 37.08 -34.71
CA THR A 188 17.77 36.76 -34.37
C THR A 188 17.64 35.31 -33.90
N LEU A 189 18.30 34.37 -34.58
CA LEU A 189 18.31 32.96 -34.18
C LEU A 189 19.01 32.75 -32.84
N LEU A 190 20.15 33.41 -32.63
CA LEU A 190 20.85 33.38 -31.35
C LEU A 190 19.97 33.96 -30.23
N GLY A 191 19.32 35.10 -30.47
CA GLY A 191 18.39 35.71 -29.51
C GLY A 191 17.21 34.80 -29.17
N LEU A 192 16.59 34.16 -30.16
CA LEU A 192 15.51 33.19 -29.95
C LEU A 192 16.00 31.96 -29.16
N THR A 193 17.18 31.44 -29.50
CA THR A 193 17.78 30.29 -28.80
C THR A 193 18.05 30.63 -27.34
N LEU A 194 18.59 31.83 -27.07
CA LEU A 194 18.85 32.32 -25.72
C LEU A 194 17.54 32.54 -24.94
N LEU A 195 16.51 33.11 -25.57
CA LEU A 195 15.21 33.31 -24.94
C LEU A 195 14.55 32.00 -24.55
N LEU A 196 14.48 31.04 -25.47
CA LEU A 196 13.92 29.72 -25.22
C LEU A 196 14.75 28.92 -24.19
N GLY A 197 16.07 29.01 -24.28
CA GLY A 197 16.99 28.40 -23.32
C GLY A 197 16.83 28.99 -21.92
N ALA A 198 16.75 30.32 -21.80
CA ALA A 198 16.54 31.00 -20.52
C ALA A 198 15.16 30.66 -19.91
N GLY A 199 14.10 30.62 -20.73
CA GLY A 199 12.77 30.21 -20.27
C GLY A 199 12.75 28.74 -19.81
N SER A 200 13.40 27.85 -20.55
CA SER A 200 13.52 26.43 -20.19
C SER A 200 14.34 26.22 -18.90
N PHE A 201 15.45 26.97 -18.72
CA PHE A 201 16.24 26.96 -17.49
C PHE A 201 15.46 27.55 -16.31
N TRP A 202 14.70 28.63 -16.53
CA TRP A 202 13.82 29.17 -15.50
C TRP A 202 12.78 28.13 -15.06
N LEU A 203 12.16 27.41 -16.01
CA LEU A 203 11.26 26.30 -15.71
C LEU A 203 11.97 25.19 -14.93
N SER A 204 13.21 24.84 -15.25
CA SER A 204 13.95 23.80 -14.52
C SER A 204 14.27 24.15 -13.08
N LEU A 205 14.20 25.44 -12.70
CA LEU A 205 14.40 25.89 -11.32
C LEU A 205 13.11 25.93 -10.50
N HIS A 206 11.93 26.04 -11.15
CA HIS A 206 10.66 26.27 -10.47
C HIS A 206 9.63 25.15 -10.66
N TRP A 207 9.83 24.29 -11.65
CA TRP A 207 9.03 23.08 -11.85
C TRP A 207 9.68 21.94 -11.05
N SER A 208 8.95 21.38 -10.09
CA SER A 208 9.43 20.28 -9.24
C SER A 208 8.94 18.92 -9.75
N ALA A 209 7.63 18.64 -9.69
CA ALA A 209 7.06 17.35 -10.06
C ALA A 209 7.28 16.97 -11.54
N GLY A 210 7.95 15.83 -11.79
CA GLY A 210 8.23 15.33 -13.14
C GLY A 210 9.23 16.17 -13.96
N ALA A 211 9.87 17.18 -13.35
CA ALA A 211 10.73 18.12 -14.05
C ALA A 211 11.96 17.47 -14.68
N TYR A 212 12.48 16.38 -14.10
CA TYR A 212 13.62 15.66 -14.66
C TYR A 212 13.33 15.05 -16.04
N LEU A 213 12.13 14.50 -16.22
CA LEU A 213 11.68 13.81 -17.45
C LEU A 213 11.04 14.77 -18.47
N SER A 214 10.67 15.98 -18.06
CA SER A 214 9.92 16.93 -18.87
C SER A 214 10.77 17.59 -19.97
N THR A 215 10.20 17.76 -21.17
CA THR A 215 10.90 18.42 -22.28
C THR A 215 11.09 19.92 -22.05
N PRO A 216 10.07 20.70 -21.61
CA PRO A 216 10.23 22.12 -21.28
C PRO A 216 11.36 22.48 -20.31
N THR A 217 11.65 21.64 -19.32
CA THR A 217 12.69 21.87 -18.29
C THR A 217 14.07 21.40 -18.73
N ARG A 218 14.16 20.59 -19.79
CA ARG A 218 15.42 20.00 -20.31
C ARG A 218 15.83 20.53 -21.68
N ALA A 219 15.02 21.43 -22.28
CA ALA A 219 15.30 22.01 -23.59
C ALA A 219 16.52 22.97 -23.57
N TRP A 220 16.85 23.56 -22.43
CA TRP A 220 17.94 24.54 -22.31
C TRP A 220 19.33 23.92 -22.52
N GLN A 221 19.53 22.63 -22.22
CA GLN A 221 20.79 21.93 -22.56
C GLN A 221 20.99 21.86 -24.08
N PHE A 222 19.94 21.54 -24.84
CA PHE A 222 19.99 21.60 -26.30
C PHE A 222 20.25 23.03 -26.79
N ALA A 223 19.61 24.02 -26.16
CA ALA A 223 19.82 25.42 -26.47
C ALA A 223 21.29 25.85 -26.24
N ALA A 224 21.95 25.38 -25.18
CA ALA A 224 23.37 25.65 -24.93
C ALA A 224 24.26 25.13 -26.08
N GLY A 225 24.01 23.91 -26.56
CA GLY A 225 24.67 23.38 -27.75
C GLY A 225 24.38 24.18 -29.02
N ALA A 226 23.12 24.57 -29.21
CA ALA A 226 22.68 25.40 -30.33
C ALA A 226 23.34 26.79 -30.34
N VAL A 227 23.52 27.41 -29.16
CA VAL A 227 24.26 28.66 -28.98
C VAL A 227 25.70 28.48 -29.48
N VAL A 228 26.41 27.44 -29.02
CA VAL A 228 27.78 27.16 -29.47
C VAL A 228 27.84 26.99 -31.00
N ALA A 229 26.82 26.39 -31.62
CA ALA A 229 26.74 26.26 -33.07
C ALA A 229 26.44 27.58 -33.81
N LEU A 230 25.80 28.56 -33.18
CA LEU A 230 25.42 29.84 -33.79
C LEU A 230 26.46 30.96 -33.56
N LEU A 231 27.33 30.82 -32.56
CA LEU A 231 28.39 31.78 -32.27
C LEU A 231 29.34 31.98 -33.46
N PRO A 232 29.71 33.23 -33.81
CA PRO A 232 30.61 33.52 -34.93
C PRO A 232 32.10 33.34 -34.55
N ILE A 233 32.42 32.37 -33.71
CA ILE A 233 33.79 32.12 -33.25
C ILE A 233 34.51 31.29 -34.32
N ARG A 234 35.52 31.90 -34.96
CA ARG A 234 36.34 31.26 -35.99
C ARG A 234 37.65 30.68 -35.43
N GLU A 235 38.27 31.41 -34.50
CA GLU A 235 39.53 31.03 -33.87
C GLU A 235 39.45 31.26 -32.36
N VAL A 236 40.01 30.33 -31.60
CA VAL A 236 40.17 30.44 -30.15
C VAL A 236 41.67 30.28 -29.84
N PRO A 237 42.28 31.15 -29.03
CA PRO A 237 43.70 31.04 -28.68
C PRO A 237 44.04 29.66 -28.09
N ARG A 238 45.22 29.13 -28.40
CA ARG A 238 45.64 27.77 -27.99
C ARG A 238 45.49 27.54 -26.48
N LEU A 239 45.95 28.49 -25.65
CA LEU A 239 45.84 28.39 -24.19
C LEU A 239 44.39 28.26 -23.74
N VAL A 240 43.50 29.11 -24.27
CA VAL A 240 42.07 29.10 -23.96
C VAL A 240 41.43 27.77 -24.37
N ARG A 241 41.83 27.20 -25.52
CA ARG A 241 41.33 25.88 -25.97
C ARG A 241 41.75 24.75 -25.04
N GLU A 242 42.99 24.74 -24.57
CA GLU A 242 43.44 23.73 -23.60
C GLU A 242 42.71 23.88 -22.26
N LEU A 243 42.54 25.11 -21.76
CA LEU A 243 41.81 25.38 -20.52
C LEU A 243 40.33 24.98 -20.62
N LEU A 244 39.64 25.34 -21.71
CA LEU A 244 38.25 24.94 -21.95
C LEU A 244 38.11 23.42 -22.09
N GLY A 245 39.04 22.77 -22.80
CA GLY A 245 39.04 21.32 -22.99
C GLY A 245 39.25 20.55 -21.69
N LEU A 246 40.31 20.89 -20.94
CA LEU A 246 40.65 20.24 -19.67
C LEU A 246 39.64 20.58 -18.57
N GLY A 247 39.29 21.85 -18.42
CA GLY A 247 38.29 22.30 -17.44
C GLY A 247 36.91 21.72 -17.73
N GLY A 248 36.52 21.63 -19.00
CA GLY A 248 35.28 20.98 -19.40
C GLY A 248 35.28 19.48 -19.11
N LEU A 249 36.36 18.75 -19.43
CA LEU A 249 36.44 17.31 -19.08
C LEU A 249 36.41 17.10 -17.56
N ALA A 250 37.17 17.89 -16.81
CA ALA A 250 37.20 17.84 -15.35
C ALA A 250 35.82 18.14 -14.75
N GLY A 251 35.09 19.13 -15.27
CA GLY A 251 33.73 19.45 -14.83
C GLY A 251 32.72 18.32 -15.09
N VAL A 252 32.79 17.66 -16.25
CA VAL A 252 31.95 16.49 -16.53
C VAL A 252 32.28 15.33 -15.59
N LEU A 253 33.57 15.02 -15.38
CA LEU A 253 33.98 13.95 -14.46
C LEU A 253 33.63 14.25 -13.01
N ALA A 254 33.77 15.51 -12.57
CA ALA A 254 33.35 15.94 -11.24
C ALA A 254 31.84 15.74 -11.04
N ALA A 255 31.01 16.10 -12.01
CA ALA A 255 29.57 15.86 -11.94
C ALA A 255 29.25 14.35 -11.86
N VAL A 256 29.94 13.50 -12.64
CA VAL A 256 29.72 12.04 -12.62
C VAL A 256 30.09 11.40 -11.27
N LEU A 257 31.17 11.86 -10.64
CA LEU A 257 31.74 11.24 -9.44
C LEU A 257 31.19 11.82 -8.13
N LEU A 258 30.72 13.07 -8.14
CA LEU A 258 30.31 13.80 -6.93
C LEU A 258 28.79 13.97 -6.81
N PHE A 259 28.04 13.90 -7.91
CA PHE A 259 26.58 13.99 -7.84
C PHE A 259 25.96 12.64 -7.51
N ASP A 260 24.77 12.68 -6.96
CA ASP A 260 23.98 11.53 -6.51
C ASP A 260 22.47 11.86 -6.56
N GLY A 261 21.64 10.96 -6.02
CA GLY A 261 20.18 11.14 -5.96
C GLY A 261 19.71 12.31 -5.08
N HIS A 262 20.57 12.86 -4.22
CA HIS A 262 20.23 14.02 -3.36
C HIS A 262 20.59 15.35 -4.02
N THR A 263 21.31 15.31 -5.14
CA THR A 263 21.71 16.51 -5.86
C THR A 263 20.48 17.16 -6.51
N PRO A 264 20.19 18.46 -6.29
CA PRO A 264 19.00 19.12 -6.82
C PRO A 264 19.07 19.25 -8.35
N TYR A 265 18.42 18.32 -9.04
CA TYR A 265 18.48 18.11 -10.49
C TYR A 265 17.06 18.03 -11.08
N PRO A 266 16.76 18.59 -12.27
CA PRO A 266 17.63 19.22 -13.27
C PRO A 266 17.91 20.72 -13.04
N GLY A 267 17.79 21.20 -11.79
CA GLY A 267 17.98 22.60 -11.40
C GLY A 267 19.40 23.15 -11.60
N TYR A 268 19.86 24.02 -10.71
CA TYR A 268 21.13 24.73 -10.90
C TYR A 268 22.35 23.80 -11.00
N ALA A 269 22.31 22.61 -10.40
CA ALA A 269 23.41 21.63 -10.48
C ALA A 269 23.68 21.18 -11.93
N ALA A 270 22.65 21.14 -12.79
CA ALA A 270 22.78 20.79 -14.20
C ALA A 270 23.58 21.82 -15.03
N LEU A 271 23.84 23.03 -14.49
CA LEU A 271 24.74 24.02 -15.11
C LEU A 271 26.14 23.47 -15.31
N LEU A 272 26.67 22.73 -14.33
CA LEU A 272 28.04 22.22 -14.39
C LEU A 272 28.27 21.30 -15.58
N PRO A 273 27.57 20.15 -15.74
CA PRO A 273 27.78 19.25 -16.87
C PRO A 273 27.42 19.92 -18.22
N THR A 274 26.42 20.81 -18.24
CA THR A 274 25.99 21.50 -19.46
C THR A 274 27.03 22.50 -19.97
N ALA A 275 27.52 23.38 -19.09
CA ALA A 275 28.54 24.37 -19.41
C ALA A 275 29.89 23.71 -19.70
N ALA A 276 30.24 22.66 -18.93
CA ALA A 276 31.45 21.88 -19.15
C ALA A 276 31.44 21.21 -20.54
N THR A 277 30.31 20.63 -20.95
CA THR A 277 30.15 20.06 -22.29
C THR A 277 30.24 21.13 -23.38
N ALA A 278 29.57 22.27 -23.20
CA ALA A 278 29.65 23.39 -24.15
C ALA A 278 31.10 23.91 -24.30
N ALA A 279 31.87 23.96 -23.20
CA ALA A 279 33.28 24.32 -23.20
C ALA A 279 34.15 23.33 -23.99
N ILE A 280 33.94 22.01 -23.84
CA ILE A 280 34.64 20.99 -24.64
C ILE A 280 34.36 21.18 -26.14
N ILE A 281 33.08 21.37 -26.51
CA ILE A 281 32.69 21.56 -27.92
C ILE A 281 33.34 22.82 -28.50
N LEU A 282 33.34 23.92 -27.72
CA LEU A 282 33.93 25.20 -28.09
C LEU A 282 35.45 25.12 -28.22
N ALA A 283 36.15 24.37 -27.36
CA ALA A 283 37.60 24.16 -27.40
C ALA A 283 38.10 23.53 -28.72
N GLY A 284 37.24 22.74 -29.38
CA GLY A 284 37.54 22.18 -30.69
C GLY A 284 37.18 23.09 -31.87
N THR A 285 36.71 24.31 -31.65
CA THR A 285 36.60 25.31 -32.72
C THR A 285 37.99 25.89 -33.05
N GLY A 286 38.38 25.90 -34.32
CA GLY A 286 39.65 26.48 -34.78
C GLY A 286 40.93 25.65 -34.59
N GLY A 287 40.87 24.40 -34.06
CA GLY A 287 42.05 23.52 -34.01
C GLY A 287 41.92 22.29 -33.08
N THR A 288 43.02 21.54 -32.90
CA THR A 288 43.12 20.35 -32.01
C THR A 288 43.68 20.69 -30.62
N HIS A 289 43.12 20.13 -29.55
CA HIS A 289 43.53 20.31 -28.14
C HIS A 289 43.75 18.94 -27.47
N LEU A 290 44.37 18.89 -26.29
CA LEU A 290 44.75 17.62 -25.63
C LEU A 290 43.56 16.68 -25.46
N VAL A 291 42.48 17.16 -24.84
CA VAL A 291 41.24 16.38 -24.64
C VAL A 291 40.63 15.95 -25.97
N GLY A 292 40.60 16.84 -26.97
CA GLY A 292 40.07 16.52 -28.31
C GLY A 292 40.88 15.44 -29.02
N ARG A 293 42.21 15.39 -28.83
CA ARG A 293 43.07 14.32 -29.34
C ARG A 293 42.76 12.99 -28.68
N ALA A 294 42.59 12.97 -27.36
CA ALA A 294 42.24 11.76 -26.62
C ALA A 294 40.87 11.22 -27.04
N LEU A 295 39.85 12.09 -27.15
CA LEU A 295 38.52 11.72 -27.63
C LEU A 295 38.51 11.27 -29.11
N SER A 296 39.49 11.71 -29.90
CA SER A 296 39.63 11.31 -31.30
C SER A 296 40.33 9.95 -31.51
N LEU A 297 40.77 9.29 -30.43
CA LEU A 297 41.36 7.95 -30.49
C LEU A 297 40.35 6.90 -31.00
N GLY A 298 40.86 5.76 -31.48
CA GLY A 298 40.04 4.71 -32.10
C GLY A 298 38.98 4.13 -31.17
N ALA A 299 39.34 3.84 -29.91
CA ALA A 299 38.42 3.23 -28.95
C ALA A 299 37.26 4.15 -28.53
N PRO A 300 37.47 5.41 -28.07
CA PRO A 300 36.37 6.33 -27.81
C PRO A 300 35.45 6.52 -29.02
N ARG A 301 36.01 6.60 -30.23
CA ARG A 301 35.20 6.70 -31.46
C ARG A 301 34.39 5.43 -31.76
N ALA A 302 34.95 4.25 -31.52
CA ALA A 302 34.22 3.00 -31.68
C ALA A 302 33.00 2.95 -30.74
N ILE A 303 33.20 3.28 -29.46
CA ILE A 303 32.12 3.34 -28.47
C ILE A 303 31.12 4.44 -28.82
N GLY A 304 31.59 5.62 -29.24
CA GLY A 304 30.74 6.74 -29.65
C GLY A 304 29.88 6.45 -30.88
N ARG A 305 30.35 5.60 -31.81
CA ARG A 305 29.52 5.10 -32.92
C ARG A 305 28.46 4.12 -32.44
N LEU A 306 28.80 3.27 -31.49
CA LEU A 306 27.90 2.28 -30.91
C LEU A 306 26.89 2.89 -29.92
N SER A 307 27.17 4.09 -29.40
CA SER A 307 26.50 4.68 -28.24
C SER A 307 24.97 4.67 -28.30
N TYR A 308 24.39 4.88 -29.49
CA TYR A 308 22.93 4.86 -29.66
C TYR A 308 22.35 3.46 -29.46
N ASN A 309 22.86 2.47 -30.20
CA ASN A 309 22.39 1.08 -30.08
C ASN A 309 22.70 0.50 -28.70
N LEU A 310 23.84 0.87 -28.10
CA LEU A 310 24.20 0.45 -26.75
C LEU A 310 23.22 1.04 -25.71
N TYR A 311 22.87 2.32 -25.85
CA TYR A 311 21.87 2.96 -25.01
C TYR A 311 20.50 2.30 -25.13
N LEU A 312 20.09 1.84 -26.32
CA LEU A 312 18.82 1.13 -26.48
C LEU A 312 18.79 -0.26 -25.82
N TRP A 313 19.88 -1.02 -25.92
CA TRP A 313 19.89 -2.42 -25.47
C TRP A 313 20.26 -2.62 -24.00
N HIS A 314 21.08 -1.75 -23.40
CA HIS A 314 21.58 -1.99 -22.04
C HIS A 314 20.46 -2.02 -20.99
N TRP A 315 19.51 -1.08 -21.05
CA TRP A 315 18.50 -0.92 -20.01
C TRP A 315 17.47 -2.05 -20.01
N PRO A 316 16.85 -2.45 -21.14
CA PRO A 316 15.94 -3.58 -21.13
C PRO A 316 16.60 -4.88 -20.67
N VAL A 317 17.87 -5.11 -21.02
CA VAL A 317 18.62 -6.28 -20.56
C VAL A 317 18.76 -6.29 -19.03
N LEU A 318 19.07 -5.14 -18.42
CA LEU A 318 19.17 -5.04 -16.96
C LEU A 318 17.81 -5.24 -16.28
N VAL A 319 16.79 -4.50 -16.71
CA VAL A 319 15.47 -4.51 -16.07
C VAL A 319 14.80 -5.86 -16.20
N LEU A 320 14.84 -6.49 -17.38
CA LEU A 320 14.24 -7.82 -17.57
C LEU A 320 15.01 -8.92 -16.83
N ALA A 321 16.33 -8.77 -16.65
CA ALA A 321 17.11 -9.69 -15.83
C ALA A 321 16.76 -9.56 -14.34
N GLU A 322 16.61 -8.35 -13.82
CA GLU A 322 16.17 -8.13 -12.43
C GLU A 322 14.72 -8.58 -12.21
N ALA A 323 13.83 -8.36 -13.18
CA ALA A 323 12.47 -8.85 -13.12
C ALA A 323 12.38 -10.38 -13.02
N HIS A 324 13.39 -11.10 -13.53
CA HIS A 324 13.42 -12.57 -13.50
C HIS A 324 14.24 -13.15 -12.34
N TRP A 325 15.37 -12.53 -11.99
CA TRP A 325 16.30 -13.03 -10.96
C TRP A 325 16.26 -12.27 -9.63
N GLY A 326 15.43 -11.23 -9.52
CA GLY A 326 15.42 -10.31 -8.38
C GLY A 326 16.58 -9.32 -8.42
N THR A 327 16.84 -8.66 -7.29
CA THR A 327 17.88 -7.62 -7.19
C THR A 327 19.27 -8.19 -7.49
N LEU A 328 19.97 -7.56 -8.45
CA LEU A 328 21.29 -8.02 -8.88
C LEU A 328 22.43 -7.16 -8.29
N HIS A 329 23.53 -7.82 -7.91
CA HIS A 329 24.76 -7.12 -7.53
C HIS A 329 25.35 -6.35 -8.73
N TRP A 330 25.97 -5.19 -8.48
CA TRP A 330 26.49 -4.28 -9.52
C TRP A 330 27.44 -4.97 -10.52
N GLY A 331 28.23 -5.94 -10.07
CA GLY A 331 29.13 -6.71 -10.94
C GLY A 331 28.39 -7.52 -12.01
N VAL A 332 27.24 -8.13 -11.66
CA VAL A 332 26.39 -8.85 -12.61
C VAL A 332 25.74 -7.87 -13.58
N LYS A 333 25.24 -6.73 -13.09
CA LYS A 333 24.70 -5.65 -13.94
C LYS A 333 25.74 -5.14 -14.94
N ALA A 334 26.97 -4.93 -14.50
CA ALA A 334 28.07 -4.49 -15.37
C ALA A 334 28.38 -5.53 -16.47
N ALA A 335 28.39 -6.82 -16.13
CA ALA A 335 28.58 -7.91 -17.09
C ALA A 335 27.43 -7.98 -18.11
N LEU A 336 26.17 -7.87 -17.66
CA LEU A 336 24.99 -7.81 -18.53
C LEU A 336 25.02 -6.59 -19.46
N THR A 337 25.42 -5.43 -18.94
CA THR A 337 25.62 -4.20 -19.72
C THR A 337 26.68 -4.38 -20.80
N ALA A 338 27.78 -5.04 -20.47
CA ALA A 338 28.82 -5.38 -21.45
C ALA A 338 28.29 -6.38 -22.50
N ALA A 339 27.51 -7.39 -22.08
CA ALA A 339 26.88 -8.34 -22.99
C ALA A 339 25.86 -7.68 -23.94
N ALA A 340 25.16 -6.63 -23.48
CA ALA A 340 24.25 -5.82 -24.32
C ALA A 340 24.98 -5.11 -25.49
N ALA A 341 26.31 -5.00 -25.46
CA ALA A 341 27.08 -4.53 -26.60
C ALA A 341 27.01 -5.47 -27.81
N LEU A 342 26.75 -6.77 -27.62
CA LEU A 342 26.61 -7.75 -28.70
C LEU A 342 25.38 -7.46 -29.60
N PRO A 343 24.14 -7.42 -29.08
CA PRO A 343 22.98 -7.07 -29.89
C PRO A 343 23.05 -5.62 -30.40
N ALA A 344 23.66 -4.70 -29.63
CA ALA A 344 23.89 -3.33 -30.10
C ALA A 344 24.82 -3.28 -31.32
N TYR A 345 25.90 -4.07 -31.31
CA TYR A 345 26.85 -4.15 -32.41
C TYR A 345 26.22 -4.79 -33.64
N ALA A 346 25.43 -5.85 -33.46
CA ALA A 346 24.64 -6.49 -34.51
C ALA A 346 23.64 -5.50 -35.14
N ALA A 347 22.87 -4.77 -34.32
CA ALA A 347 21.93 -3.75 -34.80
C ALA A 347 22.65 -2.65 -35.61
N LEU A 348 23.81 -2.18 -35.14
CA LEU A 348 24.59 -1.18 -35.86
C LEU A 348 25.03 -1.67 -37.26
N HIS A 349 25.54 -2.89 -37.36
CA HIS A 349 26.18 -3.39 -38.58
C HIS A 349 25.21 -4.03 -39.57
N TRP A 350 24.20 -4.75 -39.07
CA TRP A 350 23.27 -5.52 -39.89
C TRP A 350 21.97 -4.77 -40.18
N LEU A 351 21.61 -3.75 -39.38
CA LEU A 351 20.37 -3.00 -39.54
C LEU A 351 20.61 -1.51 -39.84
N GLU A 352 21.23 -0.77 -38.93
CA GLU A 352 21.39 0.69 -39.05
C GLU A 352 22.25 1.07 -40.27
N GLN A 353 23.48 0.54 -40.38
CA GLN A 353 24.41 0.94 -41.44
C GLN A 353 23.87 0.63 -42.86
N PRO A 354 23.31 -0.55 -43.14
CA PRO A 354 22.72 -0.84 -44.44
C PRO A 354 21.57 0.10 -44.81
N LEU A 355 20.63 0.36 -43.89
CA LEU A 355 19.48 1.23 -44.14
C LEU A 355 19.89 2.71 -44.27
N ARG A 356 20.85 3.15 -43.45
CA ARG A 356 21.41 4.50 -43.50
C ARG A 356 22.15 4.77 -44.82
N ARG A 357 22.93 3.79 -45.31
CA ARG A 357 23.74 3.92 -46.54
C ARG A 357 22.99 3.51 -47.81
N SER A 358 21.76 2.99 -47.70
CA SER A 358 20.93 2.61 -48.84
C SER A 358 20.67 3.80 -49.78
N ARG A 359 21.03 3.63 -51.05
CA ARG A 359 20.77 4.61 -52.12
C ARG A 359 19.28 4.70 -52.43
N VAL A 360 18.60 3.56 -52.55
CA VAL A 360 17.17 3.46 -52.85
C VAL A 360 16.31 4.23 -51.84
N LEU A 361 16.63 4.11 -50.55
CA LEU A 361 15.93 4.80 -49.47
C LEU A 361 16.36 6.27 -49.31
N GLY A 362 17.56 6.61 -49.78
CA GLY A 362 18.13 7.96 -49.69
C GLY A 362 17.79 8.89 -50.85
N GLU A 363 17.48 8.34 -52.02
CA GLU A 363 17.13 9.10 -53.23
C GLU A 363 15.79 9.84 -53.09
N ILE A 364 14.81 9.23 -52.43
CA ILE A 364 13.45 9.79 -52.28
C ILE A 364 13.12 9.92 -50.79
N PRO A 365 12.95 11.14 -50.25
CA PRO A 365 12.70 11.35 -48.82
C PRO A 365 11.52 10.56 -48.28
N ARG A 366 10.43 10.45 -49.07
CA ARG A 366 9.22 9.69 -48.72
C ARG A 366 9.52 8.23 -48.39
N ARG A 367 10.45 7.56 -49.09
CA ARG A 367 10.79 6.16 -48.80
C ARG A 367 11.43 5.99 -47.42
N GLY A 368 12.32 6.90 -47.05
CA GLY A 368 12.91 6.92 -45.70
C GLY A 368 11.89 7.26 -44.60
N LEU A 369 10.92 8.14 -44.89
CA LEU A 369 9.82 8.44 -43.97
C LEU A 369 8.86 7.25 -43.83
N SER A 370 8.53 6.55 -44.91
CA SER A 370 7.72 5.33 -44.87
C SER A 370 8.38 4.23 -44.05
N LEU A 371 9.71 4.04 -44.18
CA LEU A 371 10.45 3.13 -43.30
C LEU A 371 10.32 3.54 -41.83
N GLY A 372 10.43 4.84 -41.54
CA GLY A 372 10.22 5.37 -40.19
C GLY A 372 8.82 5.08 -39.66
N LEU A 373 7.78 5.29 -40.47
CA LEU A 373 6.40 4.97 -40.12
C LEU A 373 6.23 3.48 -39.83
N THR A 374 6.77 2.59 -40.69
CA THR A 374 6.74 1.14 -40.45
C THR A 374 7.45 0.75 -39.16
N ALA A 375 8.60 1.38 -38.87
CA ALA A 375 9.36 1.15 -37.64
C ALA A 375 8.59 1.59 -36.36
N VAL A 376 7.66 2.54 -36.47
CA VAL A 376 6.76 2.92 -35.37
C VAL A 376 5.55 1.98 -35.28
N VAL A 377 4.91 1.70 -36.42
CA VAL A 377 3.67 0.91 -36.48
C VAL A 377 3.91 -0.56 -36.10
N PHE A 378 5.03 -1.16 -36.53
CA PHE A 378 5.28 -2.59 -36.32
C PHE A 378 5.36 -2.98 -34.83
N PRO A 379 6.18 -2.34 -33.97
CA PRO A 379 6.22 -2.66 -32.54
C PRO A 379 4.90 -2.37 -31.83
N VAL A 380 4.17 -1.34 -32.25
CA VAL A 380 2.84 -1.01 -31.70
C VAL A 380 1.83 -2.10 -32.00
N LEU A 381 1.72 -2.52 -33.26
CA LEU A 381 0.82 -3.63 -33.64
C LEU A 381 1.22 -4.92 -32.94
N LEU A 382 2.53 -5.20 -32.84
CA LEU A 382 3.03 -6.37 -32.13
C LEU A 382 2.66 -6.33 -30.65
N ALA A 383 2.88 -5.20 -29.97
CA ALA A 383 2.49 -5.02 -28.57
C ALA A 383 0.97 -5.18 -28.39
N LEU A 384 0.15 -4.56 -29.24
CA LEU A 384 -1.31 -4.68 -29.19
C LEU A 384 -1.78 -6.12 -29.41
N VAL A 385 -1.20 -6.87 -30.35
CA VAL A 385 -1.57 -8.28 -30.61
C VAL A 385 -1.20 -9.17 -29.43
N VAL A 386 0.02 -9.01 -28.92
CA VAL A 386 0.53 -9.77 -27.77
C VAL A 386 -0.24 -9.43 -26.49
N GLY A 387 -0.69 -8.19 -26.40
CA GLY A 387 -1.31 -7.60 -25.23
C GLY A 387 -2.81 -7.75 -25.07
N SER A 388 -3.56 -7.44 -26.13
CA SER A 388 -5.03 -7.51 -26.16
C SER A 388 -5.60 -8.90 -25.89
N GLY A 389 -4.80 -9.96 -26.06
CA GLY A 389 -5.16 -11.32 -25.67
C GLY A 389 -5.23 -11.56 -24.16
N THR A 390 -4.63 -10.69 -23.33
CA THR A 390 -4.48 -10.91 -21.88
C THR A 390 -5.50 -10.16 -21.02
N ILE A 391 -5.80 -8.89 -21.33
CA ILE A 391 -6.79 -8.08 -20.58
C ILE A 391 -8.20 -8.65 -20.71
N ARG A 392 -8.56 -9.22 -21.87
CA ARG A 392 -9.88 -9.83 -22.07
C ARG A 392 -10.17 -11.01 -21.14
N ASN A 393 -9.13 -11.64 -20.58
CA ASN A 393 -9.27 -12.79 -19.68
C ASN A 393 -9.32 -12.40 -18.20
N LEU A 394 -8.99 -11.16 -17.84
CA LEU A 394 -8.94 -10.67 -16.45
C LEU A 394 -10.27 -10.04 -15.98
N GLY A 395 -11.27 -9.95 -16.86
CA GLY A 395 -12.57 -9.33 -16.56
C GLY A 395 -12.54 -7.80 -16.65
N PRO A 396 -13.72 -7.15 -16.58
CA PRO A 396 -13.83 -5.70 -16.66
C PRO A 396 -13.34 -5.00 -15.37
N ALA A 397 -12.84 -3.78 -15.54
CA ALA A 397 -12.51 -2.85 -14.46
C ALA A 397 -13.78 -2.17 -13.89
N THR A 398 -14.77 -2.96 -13.47
CA THR A 398 -15.92 -2.42 -12.73
C THR A 398 -15.51 -2.14 -11.29
N PRO A 399 -16.15 -1.21 -10.56
CA PRO A 399 -15.90 -1.05 -9.13
C PRO A 399 -16.03 -2.39 -8.41
N PRO A 400 -15.15 -2.69 -7.44
CA PRO A 400 -15.31 -3.88 -6.61
C PRO A 400 -16.62 -3.80 -5.84
N ASP A 401 -17.30 -4.94 -5.74
CA ASP A 401 -18.52 -5.07 -4.95
C ASP A 401 -18.21 -5.91 -3.70
N PRO A 402 -17.79 -5.26 -2.60
CA PRO A 402 -17.53 -5.96 -1.35
C PRO A 402 -18.81 -6.48 -0.69
N SER A 403 -20.01 -6.09 -1.15
CA SER A 403 -21.28 -6.58 -0.58
C SER A 403 -21.54 -8.06 -0.86
N GLY A 404 -20.85 -8.63 -1.87
CA GLY A 404 -20.86 -10.06 -2.15
C GLY A 404 -19.95 -10.89 -1.23
N LEU A 405 -19.12 -10.27 -0.38
CA LEU A 405 -18.32 -10.96 0.63
C LEU A 405 -19.12 -11.15 1.92
N PRO A 406 -18.90 -12.26 2.66
CA PRO A 406 -19.37 -12.36 4.04
C PRO A 406 -18.89 -11.16 4.89
N PRO A 407 -19.60 -10.80 5.96
CA PRO A 407 -19.09 -9.82 6.92
C PRO A 407 -17.72 -10.22 7.46
N GLY A 408 -16.91 -9.23 7.85
CA GLY A 408 -15.64 -9.50 8.52
C GLY A 408 -15.80 -10.22 9.84
N ALA A 409 -14.84 -11.08 10.17
CA ALA A 409 -14.75 -11.68 11.49
C ALA A 409 -14.43 -10.60 12.54
N ARG A 410 -15.14 -10.62 13.68
CA ARG A 410 -14.89 -9.69 14.79
C ARG A 410 -13.66 -10.10 15.61
N THR A 411 -13.45 -11.41 15.79
CA THR A 411 -12.43 -12.05 16.64
C THR A 411 -11.69 -13.17 15.88
N GLY A 412 -10.70 -13.82 16.50
CA GLY A 412 -9.93 -14.92 15.90
C GLY A 412 -8.99 -14.53 14.75
N SER A 413 -8.43 -15.54 14.07
CA SER A 413 -7.42 -15.37 13.00
C SER A 413 -8.00 -15.24 11.58
N SER A 414 -9.30 -15.46 11.39
CA SER A 414 -9.96 -15.33 10.09
C SER A 414 -10.20 -13.87 9.71
N LEU A 415 -10.31 -13.62 8.41
CA LEU A 415 -10.64 -12.30 7.87
C LEU A 415 -12.16 -12.11 7.78
N LEU A 416 -12.86 -13.14 7.32
CA LEU A 416 -14.30 -13.23 7.10
C LEU A 416 -14.95 -14.09 8.18
N ALA A 417 -16.18 -13.73 8.56
CA ALA A 417 -16.98 -14.48 9.54
C ALA A 417 -17.40 -15.87 9.03
N ALA A 418 -17.43 -16.05 7.71
CA ALA A 418 -17.68 -17.34 7.06
C ALA A 418 -16.70 -17.54 5.91
N ALA A 419 -16.19 -18.77 5.77
CA ALA A 419 -15.29 -19.12 4.68
C ALA A 419 -16.04 -19.06 3.33
N PRO A 420 -15.46 -18.45 2.28
CA PRO A 420 -16.06 -18.48 0.95
C PRO A 420 -16.07 -19.90 0.35
N PRO A 421 -16.87 -20.13 -0.71
CA PRO A 421 -16.82 -21.38 -1.46
C PRO A 421 -15.41 -21.67 -1.97
N PRO A 422 -14.97 -22.94 -1.98
CA PRO A 422 -13.69 -23.33 -2.59
C PRO A 422 -13.60 -22.84 -4.04
N HIS A 423 -12.45 -22.32 -4.44
CA HIS A 423 -12.17 -21.80 -5.79
C HIS A 423 -12.98 -20.57 -6.22
N ALA A 424 -13.54 -19.79 -5.28
CA ALA A 424 -14.07 -18.48 -5.63
C ALA A 424 -12.96 -17.58 -6.26
N PRO A 425 -13.30 -16.68 -7.22
CA PRO A 425 -12.35 -15.70 -7.73
C PRO A 425 -11.95 -14.72 -6.62
N THR A 426 -10.80 -14.06 -6.77
CA THR A 426 -10.40 -13.02 -5.81
C THR A 426 -11.30 -11.80 -5.91
N VAL A 427 -11.59 -11.17 -4.77
CA VAL A 427 -12.34 -9.91 -4.67
C VAL A 427 -11.49 -8.88 -3.93
N PRO A 428 -11.18 -7.72 -4.54
CA PRO A 428 -11.26 -7.43 -5.96
C PRO A 428 -10.48 -8.43 -6.84
N ASN A 429 -10.83 -8.50 -8.12
CA ASN A 429 -9.92 -9.10 -9.10
C ASN A 429 -8.67 -8.20 -9.29
N PRO A 430 -7.55 -8.69 -9.84
CA PRO A 430 -6.33 -7.90 -9.96
C PRO A 430 -6.45 -6.55 -10.72
N VAL A 431 -7.34 -6.46 -11.71
CA VAL A 431 -7.57 -5.20 -12.45
C VAL A 431 -8.30 -4.19 -11.57
N GLN A 432 -9.33 -4.66 -10.85
CA GLN A 432 -10.10 -3.85 -9.92
C GLN A 432 -9.26 -3.39 -8.72
N ALA A 433 -8.37 -4.25 -8.21
CA ALA A 433 -7.58 -3.97 -7.03
C ALA A 433 -6.73 -2.71 -7.18
N ARG A 434 -6.04 -2.52 -8.32
CA ARG A 434 -5.26 -1.30 -8.60
C ARG A 434 -6.08 -0.01 -8.64
N GLN A 435 -7.41 -0.11 -8.72
CA GLN A 435 -8.35 1.02 -8.75
C GLN A 435 -9.20 1.08 -7.47
N ASP A 436 -8.97 0.20 -6.50
CA ASP A 436 -9.79 0.06 -5.30
C ASP A 436 -9.31 1.03 -4.20
N PHE A 437 -9.44 2.31 -4.49
CA PHE A 437 -9.19 3.40 -3.54
C PHE A 437 -10.45 3.66 -2.67
N PRO A 438 -10.27 4.14 -1.43
CA PRO A 438 -11.36 4.70 -0.67
C PRO A 438 -12.09 5.81 -1.45
N PRO A 439 -13.41 5.93 -1.33
CA PRO A 439 -14.19 6.94 -2.04
C PRO A 439 -14.21 8.28 -1.29
N ASP A 440 -13.04 8.81 -0.95
CA ASP A 440 -12.82 10.06 -0.18
C ASP A 440 -12.69 11.32 -1.06
N GLY A 441 -12.52 11.14 -2.37
CA GLY A 441 -12.53 12.22 -3.36
C GLY A 441 -11.24 13.03 -3.35
N ALA A 442 -11.29 14.26 -2.83
CA ALA A 442 -10.14 15.17 -2.79
C ALA A 442 -9.63 15.39 -1.35
N CYS A 443 -9.91 14.44 -0.45
CA CYS A 443 -9.64 14.57 0.98
C CYS A 443 -8.27 14.03 1.39
N GLU A 444 -7.77 12.99 0.75
CA GLU A 444 -6.33 12.74 0.64
C GLU A 444 -5.68 13.81 -0.26
N VAL A 445 -5.04 14.82 0.35
CA VAL A 445 -4.51 15.98 -0.41
C VAL A 445 -3.21 15.67 -1.14
N ASP A 446 -3.06 16.25 -2.33
CA ASP A 446 -1.88 16.12 -3.18
C ASP A 446 -0.61 16.64 -2.49
N PRO A 447 0.59 16.18 -2.89
CA PRO A 447 1.81 16.64 -2.24
C PRO A 447 2.07 18.14 -2.31
N ALA A 448 1.66 18.82 -3.37
CA ALA A 448 1.88 20.27 -3.49
C ALA A 448 1.01 21.11 -2.53
N ASP A 449 -0.10 20.56 -2.02
CA ASP A 449 -1.06 21.31 -1.22
C ASP A 449 -0.66 21.39 0.25
N THR A 450 -0.97 22.50 0.91
CA THR A 450 -0.59 22.73 2.31
C THR A 450 -1.78 22.79 3.27
N THR A 451 -3.00 22.60 2.78
CA THR A 451 -4.23 22.71 3.55
C THR A 451 -5.24 21.65 3.13
N SER A 452 -5.96 21.05 4.09
CA SER A 452 -7.06 20.11 3.80
C SER A 452 -8.41 20.84 3.63
N PRO A 453 -9.27 20.39 2.69
CA PRO A 453 -10.67 20.83 2.63
C PRO A 453 -11.47 20.39 3.88
N PRO A 454 -12.76 20.76 4.02
CA PRO A 454 -13.56 20.38 5.19
C PRO A 454 -13.63 18.87 5.45
N CYS A 455 -13.74 18.05 4.41
CA CYS A 455 -13.60 16.58 4.47
C CYS A 455 -14.37 15.90 5.61
N ARG A 456 -15.60 16.37 5.87
CA ARG A 456 -16.48 15.80 6.89
C ARG A 456 -17.56 14.95 6.23
N PHE A 457 -17.66 13.71 6.65
CA PHE A 457 -18.55 12.68 6.10
C PHE A 457 -19.44 12.08 7.19
N GLY A 458 -20.66 11.69 6.85
CA GLY A 458 -21.66 11.21 7.82
C GLY A 458 -22.54 12.33 8.39
N THR A 459 -23.58 11.94 9.13
CA THR A 459 -24.65 12.85 9.61
C THR A 459 -24.59 13.13 11.11
N GLY A 460 -23.64 12.54 11.85
CA GLY A 460 -23.49 12.74 13.28
C GLY A 460 -22.97 14.13 13.66
N ASP A 461 -23.52 14.71 14.73
CA ASP A 461 -23.10 16.00 15.29
C ASP A 461 -21.68 15.95 15.87
N ASP A 462 -21.34 14.82 16.49
CA ASP A 462 -19.99 14.52 16.94
C ASP A 462 -19.15 13.92 15.81
N ARG A 463 -17.82 14.09 15.91
CA ARG A 463 -16.89 13.63 14.88
C ARG A 463 -15.72 12.83 15.43
N ILE A 464 -15.27 11.86 14.65
CA ILE A 464 -13.95 11.24 14.76
C ILE A 464 -13.03 11.87 13.71
N VAL A 465 -11.75 12.02 14.02
CA VAL A 465 -10.75 12.55 13.08
C VAL A 465 -9.83 11.43 12.64
N LEU A 466 -9.69 11.22 11.34
CA LEU A 466 -8.65 10.38 10.73
C LEU A 466 -7.50 11.27 10.30
N LEU A 467 -6.32 11.11 10.91
CA LEU A 467 -5.15 11.97 10.71
C LEU A 467 -3.94 11.14 10.28
N GLY A 468 -3.31 11.49 9.15
CA GLY A 468 -2.09 10.81 8.70
C GLY A 468 -1.75 10.97 7.22
N ASP A 469 -1.08 9.96 6.66
CA ASP A 469 -0.80 9.84 5.23
C ASP A 469 -1.76 8.84 4.54
N SER A 470 -1.43 8.39 3.34
CA SER A 470 -2.25 7.43 2.58
C SER A 470 -2.46 6.08 3.30
N HIS A 471 -1.62 5.72 4.28
CA HIS A 471 -1.84 4.56 5.16
C HIS A 471 -2.82 4.85 6.31
N ALA A 472 -3.10 6.12 6.61
CA ALA A 472 -4.31 6.52 7.31
C ALA A 472 -5.51 6.51 6.36
N GLY A 473 -5.39 7.13 5.18
CA GLY A 473 -6.47 7.23 4.18
C GLY A 473 -7.08 5.89 3.78
N GLN A 474 -6.28 4.81 3.69
CA GLN A 474 -6.81 3.47 3.40
C GLN A 474 -7.87 2.96 4.40
N TRP A 475 -7.94 3.53 5.61
CA TRP A 475 -8.93 3.19 6.64
C TRP A 475 -10.21 4.01 6.57
N PHE A 476 -10.31 4.97 5.65
CA PHE A 476 -11.45 5.88 5.52
C PHE A 476 -12.80 5.15 5.51
N SER A 477 -12.99 4.17 4.62
CA SER A 477 -14.27 3.45 4.50
C SER A 477 -14.63 2.66 5.76
N ALA A 478 -13.64 2.07 6.43
CA ALA A 478 -13.86 1.32 7.67
C ALA A 478 -14.32 2.26 8.80
N LEU A 479 -13.62 3.40 8.96
CA LEU A 479 -13.99 4.40 9.96
C LEU A 479 -15.32 5.09 9.63
N LEU A 480 -15.66 5.28 8.36
CA LEU A 480 -16.97 5.78 7.95
C LEU A 480 -18.08 4.79 8.32
N GLY A 481 -17.85 3.49 8.12
CA GLY A 481 -18.75 2.43 8.55
C GLY A 481 -18.97 2.41 10.07
N ILE A 482 -17.89 2.53 10.84
CA ILE A 482 -17.93 2.62 12.31
C ILE A 482 -18.66 3.88 12.76
N ALA A 483 -18.32 5.04 12.18
CA ALA A 483 -18.99 6.29 12.51
C ALA A 483 -20.50 6.22 12.25
N ALA A 484 -20.93 5.58 11.17
CA ALA A 484 -22.36 5.37 10.90
C ALA A 484 -23.04 4.51 11.98
N GLN A 485 -22.37 3.46 12.50
CA GLN A 485 -22.89 2.60 13.57
C GLN A 485 -23.03 3.33 14.91
N HIS A 486 -22.12 4.27 15.19
CA HIS A 486 -22.12 5.06 16.44
C HIS A 486 -22.79 6.44 16.32
N HIS A 487 -23.48 6.71 15.20
CA HIS A 487 -24.11 8.01 14.92
C HIS A 487 -23.13 9.21 14.95
N LEU A 488 -21.92 9.01 14.45
CA LEU A 488 -20.84 9.99 14.35
C LEU A 488 -20.63 10.43 12.90
N SER A 489 -19.77 11.43 12.72
CA SER A 489 -19.18 11.81 11.43
C SER A 489 -17.67 11.57 11.43
N VAL A 490 -17.06 11.40 10.26
CA VAL A 490 -15.60 11.30 10.08
C VAL A 490 -15.09 12.60 9.46
N GLU A 491 -14.11 13.24 10.08
CA GLU A 491 -13.29 14.28 9.45
C GLU A 491 -11.96 13.67 9.03
N GLU A 492 -11.66 13.74 7.73
CA GLU A 492 -10.42 13.24 7.18
C GLU A 492 -9.40 14.36 7.00
N LEU A 493 -8.22 14.17 7.59
CA LEU A 493 -7.05 15.01 7.47
C LEU A 493 -5.88 14.13 7.02
N VAL A 494 -5.86 13.80 5.74
CA VAL A 494 -4.87 12.89 5.14
C VAL A 494 -4.08 13.60 4.04
N LYS A 495 -2.77 13.33 3.97
CA LYS A 495 -1.88 13.86 2.92
C LYS A 495 -0.93 12.83 2.34
N GLN A 496 -0.88 12.75 1.01
CA GLN A 496 -0.05 11.78 0.29
C GLN A 496 1.42 11.81 0.70
N GLY A 497 1.93 10.65 1.17
CA GLY A 497 3.34 10.45 1.52
C GLY A 497 3.89 11.39 2.59
N CYS A 498 3.02 12.00 3.42
CA CYS A 498 3.40 12.97 4.44
C CYS A 498 3.49 12.29 5.82
N PRO A 499 4.71 12.00 6.33
CA PRO A 499 4.86 11.39 7.64
C PRO A 499 4.15 12.22 8.70
N LEU A 500 3.27 11.57 9.46
CA LEU A 500 2.67 12.17 10.63
C LEU A 500 3.68 12.48 11.77
N PRO A 501 4.69 11.63 12.07
CA PRO A 501 5.79 12.06 12.94
C PRO A 501 6.52 13.26 12.33
N GLY A 502 7.01 14.15 13.18
CA GLY A 502 7.69 15.38 12.80
C GLY A 502 9.07 15.22 12.18
N ILE A 503 9.15 14.49 11.06
CA ILE A 503 10.35 14.24 10.28
C ILE A 503 10.20 14.82 8.89
N THR A 504 11.22 15.54 8.42
CA THR A 504 11.26 16.06 7.05
C THR A 504 11.83 14.99 6.13
N VAL A 505 11.06 14.63 5.09
CA VAL A 505 11.44 13.62 4.10
C VAL A 505 11.56 14.23 2.71
N THR A 506 12.15 13.51 1.76
CA THR A 506 12.08 13.84 0.34
C THR A 506 10.80 13.25 -0.24
N ASN A 507 10.02 14.05 -0.95
CA ASN A 507 8.84 13.55 -1.65
C ASN A 507 9.23 13.08 -3.06
N PRO A 508 8.99 11.82 -3.42
CA PRO A 508 9.37 11.29 -4.74
C PRO A 508 8.54 11.89 -5.88
N GLN A 509 7.28 12.26 -5.64
CA GLN A 509 6.43 12.88 -6.68
C GLN A 509 6.90 14.32 -6.99
N LEU A 510 7.29 15.09 -5.98
CA LEU A 510 7.83 16.44 -6.14
C LEU A 510 9.32 16.47 -6.49
N GLY A 511 10.06 15.39 -6.21
CA GLY A 511 11.51 15.30 -6.42
C GLY A 511 12.34 16.26 -5.56
N ARG A 512 11.85 16.63 -4.37
CA ARG A 512 12.51 17.58 -3.45
C ARG A 512 12.13 17.34 -1.99
N THR A 513 12.83 18.00 -1.07
CA THR A 513 12.47 18.07 0.35
C THR A 513 11.01 18.51 0.52
N TYR A 514 10.26 17.77 1.31
CA TYR A 514 8.80 17.84 1.39
C TYR A 514 8.30 18.90 2.40
N HIS A 515 8.68 20.17 2.21
CA HIS A 515 8.30 21.26 3.12
C HIS A 515 6.78 21.51 3.19
N GLU A 516 6.05 21.17 2.14
CA GLU A 516 4.60 21.23 2.10
C GLU A 516 3.97 20.28 3.13
N CYS A 517 4.58 19.13 3.40
CA CYS A 517 4.16 18.21 4.46
C CYS A 517 4.32 18.86 5.85
N ASP A 518 5.46 19.49 6.13
CA ASP A 518 5.70 20.18 7.40
C ASP A 518 4.66 21.28 7.64
N THR A 519 4.38 22.07 6.60
CA THR A 519 3.37 23.14 6.64
C THR A 519 1.96 22.58 6.84
N TRP A 520 1.61 21.54 6.09
CA TRP A 520 0.30 20.90 6.22
C TRP A 520 0.07 20.30 7.60
N ARG A 521 1.07 19.60 8.16
CA ARG A 521 1.01 19.02 9.51
C ARG A 521 0.78 20.10 10.57
N ALA A 522 1.49 21.22 10.48
CA ALA A 522 1.25 22.36 11.37
C ALA A 522 -0.17 22.95 11.21
N ASN A 523 -0.67 23.07 9.97
CA ASN A 523 -2.03 23.54 9.68
C ASN A 523 -3.10 22.58 10.20
N ALA A 524 -2.91 21.27 10.07
CA ALA A 524 -3.81 20.23 10.57
C ALA A 524 -3.90 20.27 12.11
N LEU A 525 -2.76 20.36 12.79
CA LEU A 525 -2.73 20.48 14.26
C LEU A 525 -3.39 21.78 14.74
N THR A 526 -3.15 22.90 14.05
CA THR A 526 -3.80 24.19 14.35
C THR A 526 -5.31 24.10 14.16
N ARG A 527 -5.77 23.48 13.06
CA ARG A 527 -7.20 23.26 12.79
C ARG A 527 -7.88 22.43 13.88
N LEU A 528 -7.22 21.40 14.40
CA LEU A 528 -7.74 20.58 15.49
C LEU A 528 -7.78 21.33 16.83
N LYS A 529 -6.80 22.21 17.07
CA LYS A 529 -6.75 23.06 18.26
C LYS A 529 -7.83 24.14 18.27
N ASP A 530 -8.03 24.81 17.15
CA ASP A 530 -8.92 25.97 17.04
C ASP A 530 -10.36 25.57 16.68
N GLY A 531 -10.56 24.34 16.19
CA GLY A 531 -11.87 23.80 15.81
C GLY A 531 -12.64 23.14 16.95
N PRO A 532 -13.86 22.64 16.66
CA PRO A 532 -14.64 21.84 17.61
C PRO A 532 -13.88 20.57 18.04
N LYS A 533 -13.89 20.27 19.33
CA LYS A 533 -13.23 19.07 19.87
C LYS A 533 -13.85 17.80 19.26
N PRO A 534 -13.06 16.90 18.64
CA PRO A 534 -13.56 15.61 18.21
C PRO A 534 -13.79 14.68 19.41
N LYS A 535 -14.56 13.60 19.21
CA LYS A 535 -14.71 12.51 20.19
C LYS A 535 -13.48 11.59 20.22
N LEU A 536 -12.80 11.46 19.10
CA LEU A 536 -11.66 10.57 18.90
C LEU A 536 -10.74 11.14 17.83
N ILE A 537 -9.43 10.98 18.02
CA ILE A 537 -8.43 11.17 16.98
C ILE A 537 -7.78 9.80 16.69
N VAL A 538 -7.99 9.28 15.49
CA VAL A 538 -7.31 8.10 14.96
C VAL A 538 -6.10 8.57 14.15
N VAL A 539 -4.92 8.18 14.58
CA VAL A 539 -3.67 8.45 13.88
C VAL A 539 -3.12 7.17 13.25
N SER A 540 -2.68 7.26 11.99
CA SER A 540 -2.00 6.17 11.27
C SER A 540 -1.00 6.78 10.29
N THR A 541 0.08 6.06 9.97
CA THR A 541 1.08 6.51 8.99
C THR A 541 1.94 5.34 8.57
N LEU A 542 2.50 5.42 7.36
CA LEU A 542 3.47 4.45 6.89
C LEU A 542 4.71 4.42 7.81
N ASN A 543 5.02 3.25 8.36
CA ASN A 543 6.11 3.08 9.33
C ASN A 543 7.45 2.69 8.65
N ARG A 544 7.85 3.44 7.60
CA ARG A 544 9.14 3.24 6.89
C ARG A 544 9.84 4.50 6.38
N TYR A 545 9.37 5.69 6.76
CA TYR A 545 9.97 6.95 6.27
C TYR A 545 11.43 7.16 6.70
N THR A 546 11.84 6.53 7.81
CA THR A 546 13.22 6.58 8.30
C THR A 546 13.58 5.27 8.99
N ALA A 547 14.83 4.83 8.84
CA ALA A 547 15.40 3.74 9.63
C ALA A 547 15.98 4.23 10.97
N ASP A 548 16.07 5.55 11.18
CA ASP A 548 16.53 6.15 12.42
C ASP A 548 15.40 6.14 13.46
N ARG A 549 15.47 5.17 14.38
CA ARG A 549 14.52 5.00 15.48
C ARG A 549 14.40 6.24 16.37
N ALA A 550 15.52 6.91 16.67
CA ALA A 550 15.50 8.05 17.59
C ALA A 550 14.79 9.25 16.93
N ALA A 551 15.14 9.54 15.67
CA ALA A 551 14.47 10.58 14.90
C ALA A 551 12.96 10.33 14.75
N LEU A 552 12.56 9.05 14.56
CA LEU A 552 11.14 8.68 14.46
C LEU A 552 10.37 8.95 15.78
N LEU A 553 10.92 8.54 16.92
CA LEU A 553 10.30 8.74 18.23
C LEU A 553 10.24 10.22 18.61
N ASP A 554 11.30 10.99 18.35
CA ASP A 554 11.32 12.44 18.55
C ASP A 554 10.28 13.12 17.66
N GLY A 555 10.15 12.68 16.41
CA GLY A 555 9.12 13.15 15.49
C GLY A 555 7.71 12.86 16.00
N TRP A 556 7.45 11.65 16.51
CA TRP A 556 6.16 11.32 17.11
C TRP A 556 5.85 12.18 18.33
N GLN A 557 6.83 12.44 19.17
CA GLN A 557 6.64 13.30 20.35
C GLN A 557 6.23 14.73 19.94
N GLN A 558 6.80 15.28 18.86
CA GLN A 558 6.42 16.60 18.32
C GLN A 558 4.96 16.67 17.86
N THR A 559 4.41 15.56 17.35
CA THR A 559 3.03 15.50 16.86
C THR A 559 2.04 15.13 17.98
N LEU A 560 2.39 14.17 18.84
CA LEU A 560 1.49 13.68 19.91
C LEU A 560 1.38 14.65 21.08
N ALA A 561 2.43 15.42 21.40
CA ALA A 561 2.36 16.40 22.49
C ALA A 561 1.21 17.41 22.32
N PRO A 562 1.09 18.16 21.19
CA PRO A 562 -0.03 19.09 21.00
C PRO A 562 -1.39 18.40 20.85
N LEU A 563 -1.46 17.17 20.32
CA LEU A 563 -2.72 16.42 20.25
C LEU A 563 -3.23 16.04 21.64
N ARG A 564 -2.33 15.64 22.56
CA ARG A 564 -2.70 15.27 23.93
C ARG A 564 -3.20 16.47 24.74
N GLU A 565 -2.72 17.68 24.45
CA GLU A 565 -3.21 18.92 25.06
C GLU A 565 -4.69 19.19 24.77
N LEU A 566 -5.26 18.61 23.70
CA LEU A 566 -6.69 18.73 23.39
C LEU A 566 -7.58 18.03 24.43
N GLY A 567 -7.03 17.06 25.16
CA GLY A 567 -7.76 16.25 26.14
C GLY A 567 -8.77 15.28 25.49
N VAL A 568 -8.53 14.88 24.24
CA VAL A 568 -9.36 13.93 23.48
C VAL A 568 -8.64 12.57 23.43
N PRO A 569 -9.35 11.43 23.48
CA PRO A 569 -8.76 10.12 23.24
C PRO A 569 -8.02 10.05 21.90
N ILE A 570 -6.80 9.48 21.93
CA ILE A 570 -5.97 9.26 20.73
C ILE A 570 -5.75 7.76 20.58
N VAL A 571 -6.08 7.23 19.41
CA VAL A 571 -5.76 5.85 19.02
C VAL A 571 -4.75 5.86 17.87
N TYR A 572 -3.62 5.23 18.09
CA TYR A 572 -2.69 4.85 17.03
C TYR A 572 -3.13 3.53 16.39
N LEU A 573 -3.63 3.61 15.15
CA LEU A 573 -3.88 2.43 14.33
C LEU A 573 -2.57 2.04 13.66
N GLN A 574 -2.03 0.88 14.06
CA GLN A 574 -0.73 0.40 13.63
C GLN A 574 -0.69 0.23 12.10
N ASP A 575 0.46 0.52 11.50
CA ASP A 575 0.65 0.37 10.07
C ASP A 575 0.50 -1.09 9.61
N THR A 576 0.00 -1.28 8.39
CA THR A 576 -0.25 -2.58 7.78
C THR A 576 1.03 -3.19 7.20
N PRO A 577 1.10 -4.53 6.96
CA PRO A 577 2.26 -5.12 6.33
C PRO A 577 2.50 -4.51 4.95
N ASN A 578 3.76 -4.36 4.56
CA ASN A 578 4.17 -3.75 3.30
C ASN A 578 4.73 -4.80 2.34
N PRO A 579 4.03 -5.15 1.25
CA PRO A 579 4.50 -6.18 0.32
C PRO A 579 5.81 -5.84 -0.40
N GLY A 580 6.12 -4.56 -0.59
CA GLY A 580 7.30 -4.10 -1.35
C GLY A 580 7.29 -4.45 -2.84
N ARG A 581 6.15 -4.94 -3.36
CA ARG A 581 5.95 -5.32 -4.77
C ARG A 581 4.50 -5.16 -5.18
N ASP A 582 4.25 -4.92 -6.46
CA ASP A 582 2.90 -4.81 -7.04
C ASP A 582 2.14 -6.15 -6.91
N VAL A 583 1.33 -6.28 -5.85
CA VAL A 583 0.61 -7.51 -5.53
C VAL A 583 -0.44 -7.86 -6.59
N PRO A 584 -1.28 -6.92 -7.09
CA PRO A 584 -2.22 -7.25 -8.16
C PRO A 584 -1.52 -7.75 -9.43
N ALA A 585 -0.39 -7.15 -9.81
CA ALA A 585 0.41 -7.67 -10.91
C ALA A 585 0.83 -9.13 -10.68
N CYS A 586 1.39 -9.45 -9.50
CA CYS A 586 1.79 -10.81 -9.18
C CYS A 586 0.62 -11.79 -9.27
N VAL A 587 -0.51 -11.46 -8.63
CA VAL A 587 -1.69 -12.32 -8.56
C VAL A 587 -2.30 -12.55 -9.94
N SER A 588 -2.25 -11.55 -10.83
CA SER A 588 -2.68 -11.73 -12.23
C SER A 588 -1.90 -12.82 -12.98
N GLY A 589 -0.66 -13.12 -12.56
CA GLY A 589 0.17 -14.19 -13.11
C GLY A 589 -0.02 -15.55 -12.42
N HIS A 590 -0.65 -15.58 -11.25
CA HIS A 590 -0.83 -16.77 -10.41
C HIS A 590 -2.29 -16.91 -9.92
N PRO A 591 -3.31 -16.89 -10.80
CA PRO A 591 -4.71 -16.88 -10.38
C PRO A 591 -5.11 -18.13 -9.57
N ASP A 592 -4.51 -19.28 -9.86
CA ASP A 592 -4.79 -20.55 -9.17
C ASP A 592 -3.87 -20.83 -7.97
N THR A 593 -2.78 -20.06 -7.82
CA THR A 593 -1.72 -20.27 -6.81
C THR A 593 -1.30 -18.94 -6.20
N THR A 594 -2.27 -18.21 -5.67
CA THR A 594 -2.06 -16.84 -5.15
C THR A 594 -1.02 -16.77 -4.02
N SER A 595 -0.76 -17.88 -3.32
CA SER A 595 0.31 -17.98 -2.31
C SER A 595 1.73 -17.81 -2.87
N ALA A 596 1.93 -17.96 -4.19
CA ALA A 596 3.19 -17.55 -4.84
C ALA A 596 3.45 -16.04 -4.73
N CYS A 597 2.39 -15.28 -4.46
CA CYS A 597 2.40 -13.84 -4.22
C CYS A 597 2.40 -13.48 -2.73
N ASP A 598 2.59 -14.45 -1.83
CA ASP A 598 2.89 -14.18 -0.42
C ASP A 598 4.32 -13.67 -0.26
N PHE A 599 4.53 -12.76 0.68
CA PHE A 599 5.81 -12.08 0.89
C PHE A 599 6.40 -12.40 2.26
N PRO A 600 7.73 -12.40 2.42
CA PRO A 600 8.36 -12.76 3.69
C PRO A 600 7.91 -11.85 4.83
N ARG A 601 7.50 -12.45 5.96
CA ARG A 601 7.05 -11.70 7.13
C ARG A 601 8.09 -10.70 7.63
N ALA A 602 9.36 -11.11 7.63
CA ALA A 602 10.48 -10.29 8.09
C ALA A 602 10.77 -9.07 7.21
N GLU A 603 10.33 -9.09 5.96
CA GLU A 603 10.50 -7.98 5.01
C GLU A 603 9.24 -7.10 4.94
N GLY A 604 8.06 -7.67 5.25
CA GLY A 604 6.79 -6.98 5.20
C GLY A 604 6.32 -6.33 6.50
N LEU A 605 6.71 -6.83 7.67
CA LEU A 605 6.40 -6.22 8.96
C LEU A 605 7.62 -5.53 9.54
N TYR A 606 7.63 -4.20 9.48
CA TYR A 606 8.69 -3.38 10.07
C TYR A 606 8.52 -3.26 11.59
N ALA A 607 9.64 -3.10 12.30
CA ALA A 607 9.60 -2.74 13.70
C ALA A 607 8.88 -1.39 13.86
N ASP A 608 8.02 -1.29 14.86
CA ASP A 608 7.21 -0.11 15.14
C ASP A 608 7.55 0.46 16.51
N PRO A 609 8.52 1.40 16.57
CA PRO A 609 8.93 2.01 17.81
C PRO A 609 7.77 2.68 18.55
N LEU A 610 6.79 3.27 17.86
CA LEU A 610 5.68 3.94 18.53
C LEU A 610 4.78 2.91 19.23
N ALA A 611 4.40 1.84 18.54
CA ALA A 611 3.58 0.78 19.12
C ALA A 611 4.26 0.16 20.35
N GLU A 612 5.58 -0.06 20.29
CA GLU A 612 6.39 -0.54 21.42
C GLU A 612 6.36 0.42 22.62
N GLU A 613 6.47 1.73 22.40
CA GLU A 613 6.41 2.75 23.47
C GLU A 613 5.02 2.83 24.12
N ILE A 614 3.95 2.69 23.33
CA ILE A 614 2.57 2.64 23.84
C ILE A 614 2.37 1.39 24.69
N ALA A 615 2.80 0.22 24.20
CA ALA A 615 2.71 -1.05 24.92
C ALA A 615 3.52 -1.04 26.23
N ALA A 616 4.66 -0.34 26.25
CA ALA A 616 5.47 -0.14 27.46
C ALA A 616 4.88 0.87 28.46
N GLY A 617 3.73 1.49 28.15
CA GLY A 617 3.08 2.49 29.01
C GLY A 617 3.80 3.84 29.07
N ARG A 618 4.72 4.12 28.13
CA ARG A 618 5.54 5.35 28.13
C ARG A 618 4.82 6.55 27.49
N LEU A 619 3.69 6.32 26.82
CA LEU A 619 2.86 7.36 26.18
C LEU A 619 1.44 7.40 26.76
N PRO A 620 1.26 8.02 27.95
CA PRO A 620 -0.05 8.04 28.61
C PRO A 620 -1.06 8.89 27.82
N GLY A 621 -2.27 8.36 27.66
CA GLY A 621 -3.36 8.99 26.89
C GLY A 621 -3.37 8.64 25.40
N VAL A 622 -2.43 7.80 24.94
CA VAL A 622 -2.44 7.23 23.59
C VAL A 622 -2.67 5.73 23.71
N LYS A 623 -3.60 5.19 22.94
CA LYS A 623 -3.89 3.76 22.83
C LYS A 623 -3.43 3.25 21.47
N THR A 624 -3.22 1.94 21.34
CA THR A 624 -2.87 1.32 20.05
C THR A 624 -3.90 0.25 19.69
N VAL A 625 -4.20 0.16 18.39
CA VAL A 625 -5.04 -0.86 17.78
C VAL A 625 -4.29 -1.43 16.58
N GLU A 626 -4.39 -2.75 16.38
CA GLU A 626 -3.71 -3.45 15.27
C GLU A 626 -4.61 -4.53 14.67
N VAL A 627 -4.39 -4.84 13.39
CA VAL A 627 -5.07 -5.92 12.65
C VAL A 627 -4.06 -6.82 11.92
N ASN A 628 -2.77 -6.62 12.19
CA ASN A 628 -1.65 -7.35 11.61
C ASN A 628 -1.65 -8.81 12.05
N SER A 629 -2.20 -9.14 13.22
CA SER A 629 -2.45 -10.52 13.66
C SER A 629 -3.27 -11.35 12.65
N VAL A 630 -4.09 -10.71 11.81
CA VAL A 630 -4.86 -11.37 10.75
C VAL A 630 -4.25 -11.13 9.36
N LEU A 631 -3.85 -9.91 9.05
CA LEU A 631 -3.22 -9.59 7.76
C LEU A 631 -1.89 -10.31 7.53
N CYS A 632 -1.19 -10.63 8.63
CA CYS A 632 0.03 -11.42 8.62
C CYS A 632 0.12 -12.23 9.93
N PRO A 633 -0.41 -13.47 9.97
CA PRO A 633 -0.43 -14.28 11.19
C PRO A 633 0.94 -14.61 11.75
N ALA A 634 1.09 -14.58 13.08
CA ALA A 634 2.37 -14.79 13.78
C ALA A 634 2.95 -16.20 13.63
N SER A 635 2.12 -17.19 13.34
CA SER A 635 2.53 -18.58 13.12
C SER A 635 3.17 -18.81 11.73
N GLY A 636 3.06 -17.85 10.81
CA GLY A 636 3.54 -17.95 9.43
C GLY A 636 4.94 -17.35 9.19
N ARG A 637 5.66 -17.89 8.20
CA ARG A 637 6.92 -17.29 7.68
C ARG A 637 6.69 -16.19 6.63
N SER A 638 5.48 -16.11 6.09
CA SER A 638 5.07 -15.17 5.05
C SER A 638 3.73 -14.52 5.42
N CYS A 639 3.50 -13.32 4.89
CA CYS A 639 2.21 -12.64 4.91
C CYS A 639 1.45 -12.97 3.61
N PRO A 640 0.16 -13.30 3.69
CA PRO A 640 -0.65 -13.60 2.52
C PRO A 640 -0.83 -12.37 1.61
N ALA A 641 -0.82 -12.57 0.30
CA ALA A 641 -1.32 -11.56 -0.65
C ALA A 641 -2.85 -11.62 -0.83
N VAL A 642 -3.41 -12.82 -0.71
CA VAL A 642 -4.83 -13.10 -0.79
C VAL A 642 -5.21 -13.94 0.43
N LEU A 643 -6.18 -13.48 1.22
CA LEU A 643 -6.68 -14.18 2.39
C LEU A 643 -8.18 -14.37 2.28
N GLU A 644 -8.64 -15.63 2.35
CA GLU A 644 -10.07 -15.98 2.24
C GLU A 644 -10.73 -15.31 1.01
N HIS A 645 -10.08 -15.41 -0.15
CA HIS A 645 -10.47 -14.82 -1.44
C HIS A 645 -10.42 -13.28 -1.52
N VAL A 646 -10.07 -12.58 -0.43
CA VAL A 646 -9.88 -11.13 -0.47
C VAL A 646 -8.46 -10.81 -0.93
N LEU A 647 -8.33 -10.09 -2.05
CA LEU A 647 -7.04 -9.57 -2.52
C LEU A 647 -6.67 -8.36 -1.65
N LEU A 648 -5.65 -8.51 -0.81
CA LEU A 648 -5.42 -7.58 0.30
C LEU A 648 -4.84 -6.24 -0.13
N TYR A 649 -4.00 -6.20 -1.16
CA TYR A 649 -3.21 -4.99 -1.50
C TYR A 649 -3.52 -4.48 -2.91
N ARG A 650 -3.65 -3.16 -3.06
CA ARG A 650 -3.91 -2.48 -4.35
C ARG A 650 -2.64 -2.15 -5.13
N ASP A 651 -1.52 -2.09 -4.45
CA ASP A 651 -0.20 -1.78 -5.01
C ASP A 651 0.91 -2.48 -4.21
N ASP A 652 2.04 -1.83 -4.01
CA ASP A 652 3.21 -2.33 -3.27
C ASP A 652 3.18 -2.05 -1.77
N SER A 653 2.18 -1.34 -1.26
CA SER A 653 2.16 -0.86 0.13
C SER A 653 0.78 -0.68 0.75
N HIS A 654 -0.26 -0.38 -0.03
CA HIS A 654 -1.60 -0.06 0.48
C HIS A 654 -2.56 -1.24 0.39
N LEU A 655 -3.46 -1.32 1.37
CA LEU A 655 -4.61 -2.21 1.30
C LEU A 655 -5.57 -1.80 0.17
N THR A 656 -6.28 -2.79 -0.37
CA THR A 656 -7.50 -2.56 -1.14
C THR A 656 -8.58 -2.02 -0.21
N ASN A 657 -9.42 -1.11 -0.71
CA ASN A 657 -10.54 -0.60 0.07
C ASN A 657 -11.52 -1.74 0.47
N ALA A 658 -11.67 -2.78 -0.35
CA ALA A 658 -12.42 -3.98 0.01
C ALA A 658 -11.85 -4.68 1.26
N ALA A 659 -10.53 -4.86 1.36
CA ALA A 659 -9.90 -5.46 2.54
C ALA A 659 -10.11 -4.60 3.79
N ALA A 660 -9.97 -3.27 3.67
CA ALA A 660 -10.25 -2.34 4.77
C ALA A 660 -11.71 -2.40 5.23
N VAL A 661 -12.66 -2.45 4.29
CA VAL A 661 -14.11 -2.58 4.59
C VAL A 661 -14.41 -3.89 5.32
N VAL A 662 -13.83 -5.00 4.91
CA VAL A 662 -14.04 -6.29 5.60
C VAL A 662 -13.51 -6.23 7.03
N LEU A 663 -12.45 -5.48 7.33
CA LEU A 663 -11.91 -5.35 8.69
C LEU A 663 -12.76 -4.46 9.62
N THR A 664 -13.81 -3.80 9.11
CA THR A 664 -14.66 -2.87 9.88
C THR A 664 -15.17 -3.45 11.21
N PRO A 665 -15.78 -4.67 11.26
CA PRO A 665 -16.32 -5.21 12.51
C PRO A 665 -15.25 -5.47 13.58
N ARG A 666 -14.04 -5.87 13.16
CA ARG A 666 -12.91 -6.06 14.07
C ARG A 666 -12.37 -4.73 14.57
N LEU A 667 -12.20 -3.75 13.67
CA LEU A 667 -11.74 -2.42 14.04
C LEU A 667 -12.71 -1.72 15.00
N ASP A 668 -14.02 -1.87 14.79
CA ASP A 668 -15.06 -1.38 15.70
C ASP A 668 -14.91 -1.94 17.12
N ARG A 669 -14.77 -3.27 17.22
CA ARG A 669 -14.54 -3.98 18.49
C ARG A 669 -13.28 -3.44 19.17
N LEU A 670 -12.16 -3.42 18.47
CA LEU A 670 -10.86 -3.01 19.04
C LEU A 670 -10.90 -1.55 19.52
N LEU A 671 -11.56 -0.65 18.80
CA LEU A 671 -11.77 0.73 19.25
C LEU A 671 -12.68 0.79 20.49
N THR A 672 -13.75 -0.01 20.53
CA THR A 672 -14.66 -0.09 21.67
C THR A 672 -13.96 -0.61 22.93
N GLU A 673 -13.12 -1.64 22.81
CA GLU A 673 -12.31 -2.20 23.90
C GLU A 673 -11.31 -1.20 24.47
N GLN A 674 -10.82 -0.26 23.66
CA GLN A 674 -10.00 0.86 24.14
C GLN A 674 -10.80 1.92 24.91
N GLY A 675 -12.11 1.72 25.12
CA GLY A 675 -13.02 2.62 25.84
C GLY A 675 -13.41 3.87 25.03
N VAL A 676 -13.16 3.85 23.70
CA VAL A 676 -13.31 5.02 22.83
C VAL A 676 -14.76 5.44 22.63
N PHE A 677 -15.65 4.47 22.45
CA PHE A 677 -17.09 4.70 22.27
C PHE A 677 -17.88 4.52 23.56
N GLY A 678 -17.20 4.67 24.72
CA GLY A 678 -17.64 4.41 26.09
C GLY A 678 -19.14 4.23 26.30
N THR A 679 -19.54 3.03 26.72
CA THR A 679 -20.92 2.69 27.10
C THR A 679 -21.32 3.18 28.50
N GLY A 680 -20.39 3.83 29.21
CA GLY A 680 -20.51 4.16 30.65
C GLY A 680 -20.14 2.99 31.57
N TRP A 681 -19.70 1.85 31.02
CA TRP A 681 -19.33 0.65 31.78
C TRP A 681 -17.80 0.49 31.88
N THR A 682 -17.34 0.02 33.03
CA THR A 682 -15.94 -0.37 33.31
C THR A 682 -15.86 -1.89 33.34
N THR A 683 -15.11 -2.49 32.44
CA THR A 683 -14.92 -3.95 32.38
C THR A 683 -14.07 -4.44 33.56
N LEU A 684 -14.60 -5.40 34.33
CA LEU A 684 -13.90 -6.09 35.41
C LEU A 684 -13.27 -7.39 34.93
N LEU A 685 -13.98 -8.18 34.13
CA LEU A 685 -13.53 -9.45 33.57
C LEU A 685 -14.01 -9.53 32.13
N HIS A 686 -13.16 -10.04 31.25
CA HIS A 686 -13.49 -10.26 29.85
C HIS A 686 -12.67 -11.40 29.27
N ASP A 687 -13.31 -12.32 28.58
CA ASP A 687 -12.68 -13.41 27.83
C ASP A 687 -13.48 -13.66 26.55
N GLU A 688 -12.81 -13.62 25.39
CA GLU A 688 -13.37 -13.88 24.05
C GLU A 688 -13.02 -15.29 23.55
N PHE A 689 -12.40 -16.11 24.41
CA PHE A 689 -12.05 -17.50 24.11
C PHE A 689 -11.22 -17.68 22.82
N ASP A 690 -10.40 -16.68 22.51
CA ASP A 690 -9.47 -16.70 21.38
C ASP A 690 -8.31 -17.68 21.66
N GLY A 691 -8.01 -18.53 20.67
CA GLY A 691 -6.87 -19.44 20.75
C GLY A 691 -6.95 -20.56 19.70
N PRO A 692 -5.90 -21.38 19.57
CA PRO A 692 -5.88 -22.48 18.61
C PRO A 692 -7.00 -23.50 18.84
N ALA A 693 -7.57 -24.07 17.77
CA ALA A 693 -8.57 -25.13 17.88
C ALA A 693 -8.06 -26.31 18.72
N GLY A 694 -8.89 -26.78 19.65
CA GLY A 694 -8.57 -27.87 20.57
C GLY A 694 -7.74 -27.47 21.81
N SER A 695 -7.34 -26.20 21.93
CA SER A 695 -6.62 -25.70 23.11
C SER A 695 -7.55 -25.44 24.30
N ARG A 696 -6.99 -25.18 25.48
CA ARG A 696 -7.74 -24.90 26.72
C ARG A 696 -8.05 -23.39 26.82
N PRO A 697 -9.16 -22.99 27.47
CA PRO A 697 -9.40 -21.59 27.84
C PRO A 697 -8.30 -21.07 28.77
N ASP A 698 -8.17 -19.74 28.87
CA ASP A 698 -7.11 -19.09 29.63
C ASP A 698 -7.08 -19.54 31.10
N ALA A 699 -5.99 -20.20 31.48
CA ALA A 699 -5.80 -20.73 32.82
C ALA A 699 -5.62 -19.63 33.88
N ALA A 700 -5.34 -18.38 33.50
CA ALA A 700 -5.33 -17.24 34.43
C ALA A 700 -6.75 -16.74 34.74
N THR A 701 -7.71 -16.98 33.85
CA THR A 701 -9.10 -16.55 34.00
C THR A 701 -9.98 -17.66 34.54
N TRP A 702 -9.79 -18.90 34.09
CA TRP A 702 -10.66 -20.05 34.39
C TRP A 702 -9.97 -21.16 35.17
N GLN A 703 -10.77 -21.89 35.95
CA GLN A 703 -10.43 -23.13 36.62
C GLN A 703 -11.49 -24.21 36.34
N TYR A 704 -11.10 -25.48 36.44
CA TYR A 704 -11.98 -26.62 36.16
C TYR A 704 -12.57 -27.19 37.44
N ASP A 705 -13.85 -27.51 37.38
CA ASP A 705 -14.53 -28.37 38.33
C ASP A 705 -14.48 -29.82 37.84
N LEU A 706 -14.04 -30.74 38.69
CA LEU A 706 -13.74 -32.11 38.30
C LEU A 706 -14.56 -33.10 39.12
N GLY A 707 -15.02 -34.17 38.46
CA GLY A 707 -15.76 -35.24 39.12
C GLY A 707 -17.27 -34.99 39.16
N THR A 708 -17.91 -35.44 40.25
CA THR A 708 -19.37 -35.39 40.44
C THR A 708 -19.79 -34.50 41.61
N CYS A 709 -18.85 -33.74 42.20
CA CYS A 709 -19.08 -32.80 43.30
C CYS A 709 -17.80 -31.99 43.55
N TYR A 710 -17.93 -30.86 44.24
CA TYR A 710 -16.80 -30.08 44.74
C TYR A 710 -15.87 -30.88 45.68
N PRO A 711 -14.61 -30.42 45.89
CA PRO A 711 -13.71 -31.02 46.88
C PRO A 711 -14.34 -31.18 48.26
N GLY A 712 -14.21 -32.38 48.84
CA GLY A 712 -14.89 -32.76 50.09
C GLY A 712 -16.32 -33.27 49.91
N CYS A 713 -16.87 -33.18 48.70
CA CYS A 713 -18.18 -33.67 48.28
C CYS A 713 -19.36 -33.32 49.21
N PRO A 714 -19.53 -32.04 49.60
CA PRO A 714 -20.65 -31.65 50.47
C PRO A 714 -22.02 -31.81 49.79
N ALA A 715 -22.05 -31.77 48.45
CA ALA A 715 -23.23 -32.03 47.62
C ALA A 715 -22.89 -33.05 46.53
N PRO A 716 -23.13 -34.36 46.76
CA PRO A 716 -22.94 -35.40 45.75
C PRO A 716 -23.81 -35.16 44.51
N GLN A 717 -23.30 -35.56 43.33
CA GLN A 717 -23.96 -35.31 42.04
C GLN A 717 -24.33 -33.83 41.87
N TRP A 718 -23.38 -32.97 42.25
CA TRP A 718 -23.49 -31.51 42.26
C TRP A 718 -24.71 -30.94 43.00
N GLY A 719 -25.37 -31.73 43.85
CA GLY A 719 -26.60 -31.35 44.56
C GLY A 719 -27.88 -31.45 43.72
N THR A 720 -27.77 -31.77 42.44
CA THR A 720 -28.85 -31.73 41.45
C THR A 720 -29.26 -33.12 40.96
N GLY A 721 -28.49 -34.17 41.27
CA GLY A 721 -28.75 -35.53 40.79
C GLY A 721 -28.33 -35.76 39.33
N GLU A 722 -27.52 -34.87 38.76
CA GLU A 722 -26.92 -35.02 37.42
C GLU A 722 -26.01 -36.27 37.34
N VAL A 723 -25.79 -36.79 36.12
CA VAL A 723 -25.21 -38.14 35.92
C VAL A 723 -23.82 -38.15 35.26
N GLU A 724 -23.37 -37.02 34.76
CA GLU A 724 -22.07 -36.85 34.13
C GLU A 724 -20.93 -36.76 35.16
N THR A 725 -19.73 -37.05 34.69
CA THR A 725 -18.48 -36.69 35.36
C THR A 725 -17.89 -35.47 34.66
N MET A 726 -17.66 -34.38 35.39
CA MET A 726 -17.01 -33.18 34.85
C MET A 726 -15.50 -33.43 34.67
N THR A 727 -14.93 -33.01 33.54
CA THR A 727 -13.51 -33.24 33.21
C THR A 727 -12.83 -32.00 32.61
N ASP A 728 -11.49 -31.98 32.63
CA ASP A 728 -10.63 -31.01 31.92
C ASP A 728 -10.12 -31.53 30.56
N SER A 729 -10.76 -32.58 30.03
CA SER A 729 -10.43 -33.14 28.73
C SER A 729 -10.81 -32.17 27.61
N ALA A 730 -9.97 -32.06 26.58
CA ALA A 730 -10.29 -31.33 25.36
C ALA A 730 -11.51 -31.91 24.61
N ALA A 731 -11.91 -33.15 24.93
CA ALA A 731 -13.16 -33.72 24.43
C ALA A 731 -14.40 -33.00 25.01
N ASN A 732 -14.29 -32.44 26.22
CA ASN A 732 -15.38 -31.79 26.93
C ASN A 732 -15.26 -30.27 26.99
N VAL A 733 -14.04 -29.71 27.10
CA VAL A 733 -13.81 -28.26 27.18
C VAL A 733 -12.64 -27.89 26.29
N ARG A 734 -12.89 -27.14 25.21
CA ARG A 734 -11.85 -26.70 24.27
C ARG A 734 -12.22 -25.39 23.56
N LEU A 735 -11.24 -24.70 23.03
CA LEU A 735 -11.45 -23.60 22.08
C LEU A 735 -11.69 -24.15 20.66
N ASP A 736 -12.56 -23.53 19.88
CA ASP A 736 -12.92 -23.99 18.53
C ASP A 736 -11.96 -23.49 17.43
N GLY A 737 -11.06 -22.56 17.76
CA GLY A 737 -10.12 -21.94 16.82
C GLY A 737 -10.65 -20.72 16.07
N ARG A 738 -11.90 -20.31 16.34
CA ARG A 738 -12.62 -19.22 15.67
C ARG A 738 -13.26 -18.24 16.66
N GLY A 739 -12.72 -18.19 17.89
CA GLY A 739 -13.18 -17.26 18.93
C GLY A 739 -14.40 -17.76 19.72
N ALA A 740 -14.44 -19.07 20.02
CA ALA A 740 -15.44 -19.60 20.94
C ALA A 740 -14.90 -20.76 21.79
N LEU A 741 -15.37 -20.85 23.03
CA LEU A 741 -15.27 -22.01 23.89
C LEU A 741 -16.38 -23.02 23.54
N GLU A 742 -16.04 -24.30 23.43
CA GLU A 742 -16.98 -25.42 23.33
C GLU A 742 -17.01 -26.22 24.62
N ILE A 743 -18.18 -26.32 25.25
CA ILE A 743 -18.46 -27.26 26.35
C ILE A 743 -19.34 -28.39 25.80
N THR A 744 -18.76 -29.58 25.67
CA THR A 744 -19.35 -30.72 24.95
C THR A 744 -19.65 -31.88 25.90
N PRO A 745 -20.92 -32.25 26.10
CA PRO A 745 -21.27 -33.52 26.72
C PRO A 745 -20.87 -34.69 25.83
N THR A 746 -20.18 -35.68 26.38
CA THR A 746 -19.76 -36.89 25.69
C THR A 746 -20.27 -38.12 26.41
N ARG A 747 -20.43 -39.22 25.67
CA ARG A 747 -20.87 -40.50 26.21
C ARG A 747 -19.96 -41.62 25.72
N ASP A 748 -19.41 -42.39 26.65
CA ASP A 748 -18.53 -43.49 26.32
C ASP A 748 -19.30 -44.76 25.88
N ALA A 749 -18.55 -45.78 25.43
CA ALA A 749 -19.13 -47.05 24.99
C ALA A 749 -19.85 -47.84 26.11
N ALA A 750 -19.56 -47.55 27.38
CA ALA A 750 -20.26 -48.11 28.54
C ALA A 750 -21.52 -47.31 28.91
N GLY A 751 -21.80 -46.23 28.16
CA GLY A 751 -22.96 -45.37 28.35
C GLY A 751 -22.79 -44.31 29.44
N ARG A 752 -21.58 -44.13 29.97
CA ARG A 752 -21.27 -43.12 31.01
C ARG A 752 -21.10 -41.75 30.38
N TRP A 753 -21.65 -40.73 31.02
CA TRP A 753 -21.59 -39.35 30.56
C TRP A 753 -20.38 -38.61 31.14
N SER A 754 -19.80 -37.72 30.35
CA SER A 754 -18.80 -36.76 30.78
C SER A 754 -19.11 -35.40 30.19
N SER A 755 -18.78 -34.32 30.89
CA SER A 755 -19.00 -32.96 30.40
C SER A 755 -17.94 -32.01 30.96
N GLY A 756 -18.12 -30.73 30.72
CA GLY A 756 -17.27 -29.65 31.22
C GLY A 756 -18.02 -28.74 32.17
N ARG A 757 -17.32 -28.33 33.22
CA ARG A 757 -17.72 -27.25 34.14
C ARG A 757 -16.49 -26.43 34.48
N ILE A 758 -16.53 -25.14 34.16
CA ILE A 758 -15.44 -24.20 34.45
C ILE A 758 -15.97 -23.02 35.25
N GLU A 759 -15.11 -22.47 36.10
CA GLU A 759 -15.43 -21.30 36.91
C GLU A 759 -14.39 -20.19 36.75
N SER A 760 -14.80 -18.93 36.91
CA SER A 760 -13.86 -17.82 36.96
C SER A 760 -12.99 -17.90 38.22
N ARG A 761 -11.68 -17.71 38.11
CA ARG A 761 -10.80 -17.66 39.30
C ARG A 761 -11.14 -16.50 40.22
N ARG A 762 -11.54 -15.37 39.65
CA ARG A 762 -12.08 -14.22 40.40
C ARG A 762 -13.41 -14.59 41.04
N ALA A 763 -13.58 -14.18 42.29
CA ALA A 763 -14.81 -14.31 43.07
C ALA A 763 -15.23 -12.99 43.74
N ASP A 764 -14.57 -11.89 43.34
CA ASP A 764 -14.69 -10.54 43.89
C ASP A 764 -15.52 -9.62 42.99
N LEU A 765 -16.23 -10.17 42.01
CA LEU A 765 -17.01 -9.41 41.04
C LEU A 765 -18.30 -8.92 41.71
N ALA A 766 -18.43 -7.62 41.98
CA ALA A 766 -19.53 -7.09 42.78
C ALA A 766 -20.09 -5.80 42.21
N ALA A 767 -21.40 -5.57 42.43
CA ALA A 767 -22.02 -4.29 42.14
C ALA A 767 -21.55 -3.22 43.15
N PRO A 768 -21.01 -2.08 42.68
CA PRO A 768 -20.68 -0.98 43.57
C PRO A 768 -21.97 -0.45 44.23
N ALA A 769 -21.85 0.03 45.46
CA ALA A 769 -22.97 0.69 46.14
C ALA A 769 -23.43 1.90 45.31
N GLY A 770 -24.73 2.00 45.01
CA GLY A 770 -25.27 3.06 44.17
C GLY A 770 -25.07 2.88 42.67
N GLY A 771 -24.40 1.82 42.22
CA GLY A 771 -24.15 1.53 40.80
C GLY A 771 -24.70 0.18 40.35
N VAL A 772 -24.21 -0.30 39.20
CA VAL A 772 -24.72 -1.50 38.53
C VAL A 772 -23.58 -2.45 38.19
N LEU A 773 -23.76 -3.75 38.41
CA LEU A 773 -22.93 -4.82 37.82
C LEU A 773 -23.71 -5.47 36.68
N ARG A 774 -23.08 -5.70 35.53
CA ARG A 774 -23.59 -6.52 34.43
C ARG A 774 -22.69 -7.71 34.23
N VAL A 775 -23.26 -8.90 34.26
CA VAL A 775 -22.62 -10.17 33.91
C VAL A 775 -23.27 -10.64 32.63
N GLU A 776 -22.48 -10.84 31.58
CA GLU A 776 -22.95 -11.11 30.23
C GLU A 776 -22.12 -12.19 29.56
N ALA A 777 -22.77 -13.03 28.75
CA ALA A 777 -22.11 -13.94 27.83
C ALA A 777 -22.83 -14.00 26.49
N GLU A 778 -22.07 -14.14 25.42
CA GLU A 778 -22.59 -14.47 24.09
C GLU A 778 -22.54 -16.00 23.90
N VAL A 779 -23.70 -16.65 23.92
CA VAL A 779 -23.83 -18.11 23.99
C VAL A 779 -24.69 -18.62 22.83
N ALA A 780 -24.24 -19.70 22.20
CA ALA A 780 -25.07 -20.56 21.36
C ALA A 780 -25.36 -21.86 22.10
N LEU A 781 -26.65 -22.17 22.27
CA LEU A 781 -27.06 -23.40 22.96
C LEU A 781 -26.78 -24.64 22.08
N PRO A 782 -26.61 -25.83 22.69
CA PRO A 782 -26.45 -27.08 21.96
C PRO A 782 -27.53 -27.27 20.88
N ASP A 783 -27.10 -27.44 19.61
CA ASP A 783 -28.02 -27.65 18.49
C ASP A 783 -28.46 -29.12 18.41
N VAL A 784 -29.31 -29.50 19.35
CA VAL A 784 -29.87 -30.84 19.49
C VAL A 784 -31.33 -30.69 19.91
N HIS A 785 -32.25 -31.50 19.37
CA HIS A 785 -33.69 -31.27 19.55
C HIS A 785 -34.46 -32.55 19.90
N GLY A 786 -35.65 -32.38 20.48
CA GLY A 786 -36.57 -33.49 20.74
C GLY A 786 -35.96 -34.58 21.64
N PRO A 787 -36.21 -35.88 21.37
CA PRO A 787 -35.65 -36.97 22.18
C PRO A 787 -34.12 -37.00 22.24
N ALA A 788 -33.43 -36.47 21.23
CA ALA A 788 -31.98 -36.38 21.20
C ALA A 788 -31.43 -35.38 22.23
N ALA A 789 -32.20 -34.36 22.58
CA ALA A 789 -31.85 -33.34 23.55
C ALA A 789 -32.20 -33.73 25.00
N ALA A 790 -32.93 -34.84 25.19
CA ALA A 790 -33.42 -35.22 26.52
C ALA A 790 -32.28 -35.32 27.53
N GLY A 791 -32.36 -34.58 28.63
CA GLY A 791 -31.33 -34.53 29.67
C GLY A 791 -30.29 -33.42 29.52
N TYR A 792 -30.17 -32.74 28.37
CA TYR A 792 -29.23 -31.62 28.25
C TYR A 792 -29.66 -30.45 29.15
N TRP A 793 -28.70 -29.94 29.93
CA TRP A 793 -28.86 -28.78 30.80
C TRP A 793 -27.67 -27.82 30.70
N PRO A 794 -27.55 -27.05 29.60
CA PRO A 794 -26.59 -25.95 29.50
C PRO A 794 -26.91 -24.82 30.47
N ALA A 795 -25.88 -24.28 31.13
CA ALA A 795 -26.01 -23.18 32.08
C ALA A 795 -24.84 -22.18 32.00
N PHE A 796 -25.18 -20.90 32.14
CA PHE A 796 -24.28 -19.80 32.46
C PHE A 796 -24.86 -19.05 33.66
N TRP A 797 -24.10 -19.03 34.76
CA TRP A 797 -24.61 -18.62 36.06
C TRP A 797 -23.50 -18.10 36.96
N ALA A 798 -23.88 -17.57 38.13
CA ALA A 798 -22.95 -17.02 39.10
C ALA A 798 -23.32 -17.39 40.53
N LEU A 799 -22.31 -17.56 41.38
CA LEU A 799 -22.46 -17.91 42.80
C LEU A 799 -21.71 -16.91 43.68
N GLY A 800 -22.22 -16.68 44.89
CA GLY A 800 -21.51 -15.88 45.88
C GLY A 800 -20.14 -16.44 46.25
N GLY A 801 -19.12 -15.57 46.24
CA GLY A 801 -17.72 -15.94 46.45
C GLY A 801 -17.44 -16.72 47.75
N LYS A 802 -18.26 -16.49 48.79
CA LYS A 802 -18.18 -17.21 50.07
C LYS A 802 -18.49 -18.70 49.95
N LEU A 803 -19.16 -19.16 48.90
CA LEU A 803 -19.37 -20.60 48.69
C LEU A 803 -18.04 -21.35 48.63
N ARG A 804 -16.98 -20.74 48.08
CA ARG A 804 -15.65 -21.37 48.00
C ARG A 804 -15.01 -21.62 49.37
N ASP A 805 -15.55 -21.06 50.44
CA ASP A 805 -15.15 -21.33 51.83
C ASP A 805 -15.78 -22.66 52.30
N GLY A 806 -15.33 -23.76 51.69
CA GLY A 806 -15.75 -25.12 52.06
C GLY A 806 -16.96 -25.67 51.30
N TYR A 807 -17.46 -24.97 50.27
CA TYR A 807 -18.54 -25.41 49.38
C TYR A 807 -19.86 -25.70 50.10
N THR A 808 -20.16 -24.90 51.13
CA THR A 808 -21.40 -24.95 51.91
C THR A 808 -22.01 -23.56 52.03
N GLY A 809 -23.29 -23.46 52.39
CA GLY A 809 -23.99 -22.18 52.57
C GLY A 809 -24.95 -21.80 51.44
N TRP A 810 -25.08 -22.62 50.41
CA TRP A 810 -26.19 -22.52 49.45
C TRP A 810 -27.55 -22.78 50.16
N PRO A 811 -28.63 -22.03 49.85
CA PRO A 811 -28.73 -20.95 48.85
C PRO A 811 -28.43 -19.55 49.42
N GLY A 812 -28.11 -19.44 50.72
CA GLY A 812 -27.93 -18.16 51.41
C GLY A 812 -26.81 -17.27 50.83
N VAL A 813 -25.78 -17.86 50.23
CA VAL A 813 -24.69 -17.14 49.54
C VAL A 813 -25.11 -16.48 48.22
N GLY A 814 -26.33 -16.71 47.74
CA GLY A 814 -26.82 -16.18 46.47
C GLY A 814 -26.36 -16.98 45.26
N GLU A 815 -27.30 -17.28 44.36
CA GLU A 815 -27.08 -17.83 43.03
C GLU A 815 -27.86 -17.02 42.00
N LEU A 816 -27.21 -16.70 40.88
CA LEU A 816 -27.78 -15.96 39.76
C LEU A 816 -27.65 -16.79 38.49
N ASP A 817 -28.73 -17.43 38.10
CA ASP A 817 -28.79 -18.18 36.85
C ASP A 817 -29.06 -17.22 35.71
N VAL A 818 -28.01 -16.83 34.99
CA VAL A 818 -28.11 -15.87 33.89
C VAL A 818 -28.84 -16.51 32.69
N LEU A 819 -28.51 -17.78 32.45
CA LEU A 819 -29.09 -18.62 31.42
C LEU A 819 -29.05 -20.07 31.93
N GLU A 820 -30.23 -20.68 32.00
CA GLU A 820 -30.35 -22.14 31.97
C GLU A 820 -31.25 -22.55 30.81
N SER A 821 -31.08 -23.76 30.30
CA SER A 821 -32.03 -24.37 29.39
C SER A 821 -32.11 -25.87 29.63
N VAL A 822 -33.26 -26.49 29.32
CA VAL A 822 -33.44 -27.93 29.43
C VAL A 822 -34.03 -28.52 28.14
N GLY A 823 -33.44 -29.61 27.65
CA GLY A 823 -34.03 -30.44 26.60
C GLY A 823 -34.38 -29.73 25.29
N ALA A 824 -33.65 -28.66 24.95
CA ALA A 824 -33.90 -27.81 23.79
C ALA A 824 -35.29 -27.15 23.74
N ARG A 825 -35.75 -26.66 24.90
CA ARG A 825 -37.08 -26.05 25.05
C ARG A 825 -37.03 -24.52 25.02
N GLY A 826 -36.83 -23.91 26.18
CA GLY A 826 -36.72 -22.47 26.39
C GLY A 826 -35.58 -22.15 27.35
N VAL A 827 -35.43 -20.88 27.68
CA VAL A 827 -34.40 -20.39 28.60
C VAL A 827 -35.02 -19.91 29.91
N PHE A 828 -34.26 -19.97 30.99
CA PHE A 828 -34.65 -19.55 32.34
C PHE A 828 -33.64 -18.56 32.88
N GLY A 829 -34.13 -17.62 33.69
CA GLY A 829 -33.32 -16.79 34.57
C GLY A 829 -33.88 -16.85 35.99
N THR A 830 -33.02 -17.12 36.97
CA THR A 830 -33.45 -17.45 38.34
C THR A 830 -32.52 -16.83 39.38
N LEU A 831 -33.10 -16.42 40.51
CA LEU A 831 -32.37 -16.05 41.73
C LEU A 831 -32.65 -17.08 42.83
N HIS A 832 -31.60 -17.71 43.37
CA HIS A 832 -31.67 -18.50 44.60
C HIS A 832 -31.11 -17.72 45.79
N CYS A 833 -31.80 -17.78 46.93
CA CYS A 833 -31.45 -17.02 48.12
C CYS A 833 -32.11 -17.54 49.42
N GLY A 834 -31.53 -17.16 50.56
CA GLY A 834 -32.09 -17.45 51.88
C GLY A 834 -31.85 -18.89 52.33
N THR A 835 -32.93 -19.67 52.53
CA THR A 835 -32.87 -20.99 53.17
C THR A 835 -33.64 -22.04 52.38
N THR A 836 -33.11 -23.26 52.33
CA THR A 836 -33.78 -24.41 51.69
C THR A 836 -34.17 -25.49 52.72
N PRO A 837 -35.34 -26.14 52.59
CA PRO A 837 -36.40 -25.89 51.60
C PRO A 837 -37.27 -24.66 51.94
N GLY A 838 -37.87 -24.05 50.92
CA GLY A 838 -38.74 -22.88 51.06
C GLY A 838 -37.97 -21.57 51.17
N GLY A 839 -38.09 -20.89 52.32
CA GLY A 839 -37.48 -19.58 52.50
C GLY A 839 -38.09 -18.47 51.61
N PRO A 840 -37.50 -17.27 51.62
CA PRO A 840 -38.02 -16.13 50.87
C PRO A 840 -37.96 -16.32 49.35
N CYS A 841 -37.14 -17.26 48.86
CA CYS A 841 -36.90 -17.49 47.43
C CYS A 841 -37.50 -18.82 46.93
N GLN A 842 -38.36 -19.47 47.73
CA GLN A 842 -39.12 -20.67 47.35
C GLN A 842 -38.26 -21.86 46.90
N GLU A 843 -37.19 -22.11 47.64
CA GLU A 843 -36.19 -23.12 47.36
C GLU A 843 -36.76 -24.55 47.40
N PRO A 844 -36.30 -25.45 46.50
CA PRO A 844 -35.18 -25.27 45.57
C PRO A 844 -35.59 -24.66 44.20
N ASN A 845 -36.78 -24.07 44.05
CA ASN A 845 -37.22 -23.56 42.75
C ASN A 845 -36.62 -22.18 42.42
N GLY A 846 -36.26 -21.39 43.42
CA GLY A 846 -35.82 -20.01 43.23
C GLY A 846 -36.94 -19.05 42.80
N LEU A 847 -36.59 -17.77 42.70
CA LEU A 847 -37.44 -16.74 42.07
C LEU A 847 -37.06 -16.65 40.59
N GLY A 848 -37.77 -17.41 39.74
CA GLY A 848 -37.43 -17.56 38.33
C GLY A 848 -38.43 -16.95 37.35
N SER A 849 -37.96 -16.70 36.12
CA SER A 849 -38.75 -16.18 35.00
C SER A 849 -39.83 -17.13 34.49
N GLY A 850 -39.78 -18.40 34.90
CA GLY A 850 -40.41 -19.49 34.15
C GLY A 850 -39.75 -19.69 32.77
N GLU A 851 -40.25 -20.66 32.02
CA GLU A 851 -39.73 -21.01 30.69
C GLU A 851 -39.99 -19.87 29.69
N GLN A 852 -38.91 -19.26 29.20
CA GLN A 852 -38.98 -18.21 28.17
C GLN A 852 -38.70 -18.80 26.79
N PRO A 853 -39.56 -18.56 25.79
CA PRO A 853 -39.38 -19.14 24.47
C PRO A 853 -38.13 -18.59 23.76
N CYS A 854 -37.40 -19.47 23.10
CA CYS A 854 -36.32 -19.10 22.19
C CYS A 854 -36.21 -20.09 21.02
N ALA A 855 -36.77 -19.72 19.87
CA ALA A 855 -36.79 -20.60 18.71
C ALA A 855 -35.45 -20.60 17.95
N ASP A 856 -34.66 -19.54 18.09
CA ASP A 856 -33.41 -19.27 17.37
C ASP A 856 -32.14 -19.48 18.21
N CYS A 857 -32.26 -19.78 19.51
CA CYS A 857 -31.11 -19.95 20.41
C CYS A 857 -30.20 -21.16 20.12
N TRP A 858 -30.63 -22.08 19.24
CA TRP A 858 -29.98 -23.36 19.00
C TRP A 858 -28.93 -23.22 17.89
N GLY A 859 -27.65 -23.37 18.25
CA GLY A 859 -26.53 -23.24 17.31
C GLY A 859 -26.23 -21.81 16.84
N ALA A 860 -27.05 -20.81 17.19
CA ALA A 860 -26.81 -19.39 16.93
C ALA A 860 -26.50 -18.63 18.23
N PHE A 861 -25.60 -17.65 18.12
CA PHE A 861 -25.19 -16.84 19.27
C PHE A 861 -26.25 -15.81 19.64
N HIS A 862 -26.58 -15.77 20.93
CA HIS A 862 -27.40 -14.75 21.57
C HIS A 862 -26.68 -14.20 22.79
N THR A 863 -26.96 -12.95 23.15
CA THR A 863 -26.40 -12.35 24.36
C THR A 863 -27.32 -12.58 25.53
N TYR A 864 -26.80 -13.14 26.63
CA TYR A 864 -27.53 -13.33 27.89
C TYR A 864 -26.83 -12.55 28.98
N ALA A 865 -27.59 -11.73 29.70
CA ALA A 865 -27.04 -10.91 30.76
C ALA A 865 -27.92 -10.88 32.01
N VAL A 866 -27.29 -10.73 33.16
CA VAL A 866 -27.94 -10.34 34.40
C VAL A 866 -27.32 -9.04 34.90
N GLU A 867 -28.16 -8.12 35.38
CA GLU A 867 -27.71 -6.87 36.00
C GLU A 867 -28.16 -6.78 37.44
N ILE A 868 -27.22 -6.58 38.37
CA ILE A 868 -27.47 -6.23 39.76
C ILE A 868 -27.44 -4.70 39.86
N ASP A 869 -28.60 -4.07 39.95
CA ASP A 869 -28.79 -2.61 39.96
C ASP A 869 -29.04 -2.10 41.38
N ARG A 870 -27.97 -1.59 41.99
CA ARG A 870 -27.95 -0.97 43.33
C ARG A 870 -28.14 0.54 43.28
N SER A 871 -28.38 1.09 42.09
CA SER A 871 -28.70 2.50 41.87
C SER A 871 -30.20 2.77 42.00
N ALA A 872 -31.03 1.72 41.85
CA ALA A 872 -32.47 1.77 41.95
C ALA A 872 -32.97 1.68 43.41
N SER A 873 -34.19 2.15 43.66
CA SER A 873 -34.90 1.99 44.95
C SER A 873 -36.34 1.54 44.68
N PRO A 874 -36.74 0.31 45.04
CA PRO A 874 -35.89 -0.74 45.63
C PRO A 874 -34.77 -1.18 44.66
N GLU A 875 -33.65 -1.69 45.20
CA GLU A 875 -32.63 -2.35 44.38
C GLU A 875 -33.25 -3.52 43.61
N ARG A 876 -32.63 -3.91 42.50
CA ARG A 876 -33.17 -4.97 41.65
C ARG A 876 -32.10 -5.80 40.96
N VAL A 877 -32.45 -7.03 40.63
CA VAL A 877 -31.71 -7.88 39.70
C VAL A 877 -32.59 -8.09 38.48
N ARG A 878 -32.04 -7.93 37.27
CA ARG A 878 -32.78 -8.10 36.01
C ARG A 878 -32.04 -8.96 35.01
N TRP A 879 -32.78 -9.75 34.24
CA TRP A 879 -32.26 -10.63 33.21
C TRP A 879 -32.62 -10.10 31.84
N LEU A 880 -31.63 -10.11 30.96
CA LEU A 880 -31.72 -9.61 29.60
C LEU A 880 -31.32 -10.68 28.61
N ARG A 881 -32.02 -10.73 27.47
CA ARG A 881 -31.59 -11.46 26.28
C ARG A 881 -31.53 -10.49 25.11
N ASP A 882 -30.40 -10.45 24.42
CA ASP A 882 -30.13 -9.53 23.30
C ASP A 882 -30.42 -8.07 23.67
N GLY A 883 -30.03 -7.70 24.89
CA GLY A 883 -30.25 -6.37 25.47
C GLY A 883 -31.69 -6.06 25.89
N ARG A 884 -32.64 -7.00 25.78
CA ARG A 884 -34.04 -6.83 26.19
C ARG A 884 -34.31 -7.52 27.52
N GLU A 885 -34.77 -6.76 28.49
CA GLU A 885 -35.20 -7.28 29.80
C GLU A 885 -36.43 -8.20 29.63
N TYR A 886 -36.36 -9.39 30.24
CA TYR A 886 -37.47 -10.35 30.22
C TYR A 886 -37.93 -10.79 31.62
N PHE A 887 -37.11 -10.56 32.65
CA PHE A 887 -37.41 -10.92 34.04
C PHE A 887 -36.67 -10.02 35.01
N GLN A 888 -37.25 -9.80 36.20
CA GLN A 888 -36.59 -9.05 37.28
C GLN A 888 -37.11 -9.49 38.66
N VAL A 889 -36.24 -9.37 39.66
CA VAL A 889 -36.56 -9.51 41.09
C VAL A 889 -36.14 -8.23 41.79
N THR A 890 -37.02 -7.67 42.62
CA THR A 890 -36.77 -6.44 43.39
C THR A 890 -36.55 -6.76 44.87
N ALA A 891 -35.75 -5.96 45.56
CA ALA A 891 -35.34 -6.20 46.95
C ALA A 891 -36.51 -6.30 47.93
N ASP A 892 -37.65 -5.69 47.64
CA ASP A 892 -38.87 -5.74 48.44
C ASP A 892 -39.68 -7.03 48.28
N GLN A 893 -39.33 -7.89 47.33
CA GLN A 893 -39.89 -9.25 47.18
C GLN A 893 -39.22 -10.29 48.08
N VAL A 894 -38.06 -9.94 48.65
CA VAL A 894 -37.20 -10.83 49.44
C VAL A 894 -37.00 -10.22 50.84
N ASP A 895 -36.80 -11.05 51.86
CA ASP A 895 -36.42 -10.53 53.19
C ASP A 895 -35.10 -9.71 53.09
N PRO A 896 -34.99 -8.54 53.74
CA PRO A 896 -33.81 -7.68 53.60
C PRO A 896 -32.47 -8.36 53.95
N ALA A 897 -32.45 -9.27 54.93
CA ALA A 897 -31.24 -9.98 55.29
C ALA A 897 -30.87 -11.03 54.23
N ALA A 898 -31.87 -11.68 53.62
CA ALA A 898 -31.65 -12.61 52.52
C ALA A 898 -31.21 -11.90 51.22
N TRP A 899 -31.72 -10.70 50.94
CA TRP A 899 -31.25 -9.87 49.82
C TRP A 899 -29.79 -9.48 49.98
N ASP A 900 -29.43 -8.93 51.15
CA ASP A 900 -28.06 -8.53 51.46
C ASP A 900 -27.08 -9.71 51.35
N GLN A 901 -27.47 -10.88 51.86
CA GLN A 901 -26.66 -12.10 51.77
C GLN A 901 -26.53 -12.66 50.35
N ALA A 902 -27.44 -12.35 49.44
CA ALA A 902 -27.45 -12.92 48.09
C ALA A 902 -26.75 -12.05 47.03
N VAL A 903 -26.77 -10.71 47.17
CA VAL A 903 -26.26 -9.80 46.11
C VAL A 903 -25.24 -8.75 46.59
N HIS A 904 -25.03 -8.57 47.89
CA HIS A 904 -24.07 -7.56 48.42
C HIS A 904 -22.67 -8.10 48.69
N HIS A 905 -22.15 -8.93 47.80
CA HIS A 905 -20.79 -9.47 47.86
C HIS A 905 -20.25 -9.78 46.46
N GLY A 906 -18.98 -10.19 46.39
CA GLY A 906 -18.40 -10.69 45.15
C GLY A 906 -19.03 -12.00 44.72
N ILE A 907 -19.15 -12.20 43.42
CA ILE A 907 -19.56 -13.46 42.78
C ILE A 907 -18.42 -14.01 41.91
N PHE A 908 -18.48 -15.31 41.64
CA PHE A 908 -17.73 -15.96 40.56
C PHE A 908 -18.70 -16.53 39.54
N LEU A 909 -18.24 -16.70 38.30
CA LEU A 909 -19.03 -17.22 37.18
C LEU A 909 -18.82 -18.71 37.01
N ILE A 910 -19.82 -19.40 36.48
CA ILE A 910 -19.77 -20.81 36.09
C ILE A 910 -20.35 -20.98 34.69
N LEU A 911 -19.69 -21.80 33.88
CA LEU A 911 -20.18 -22.30 32.59
C LEU A 911 -20.15 -23.82 32.61
N ASN A 912 -21.28 -24.46 32.30
CA ASN A 912 -21.34 -25.92 32.18
C ASN A 912 -22.45 -26.39 31.25
N VAL A 913 -22.39 -27.68 30.91
CA VAL A 913 -23.51 -28.41 30.33
C VAL A 913 -23.72 -29.68 31.14
N ALA A 914 -24.69 -29.67 32.04
CA ALA A 914 -25.05 -30.85 32.82
C ALA A 914 -25.88 -31.85 31.99
N VAL A 915 -25.91 -33.11 32.43
CA VAL A 915 -26.72 -34.17 31.81
C VAL A 915 -27.60 -34.84 32.88
N GLY A 916 -28.91 -34.71 32.71
CA GLY A 916 -29.91 -35.21 33.65
C GLY A 916 -30.05 -34.30 34.87
N GLY A 917 -30.40 -34.88 36.01
CA GLY A 917 -30.69 -34.12 37.23
C GLY A 917 -32.15 -33.69 37.38
N ASN A 918 -32.41 -33.05 38.51
CA ASN A 918 -33.75 -32.74 39.00
C ASN A 918 -34.50 -31.75 38.08
N LEU A 919 -33.80 -30.75 37.53
CA LEU A 919 -34.44 -29.74 36.67
C LEU A 919 -34.88 -30.36 35.33
N PRO A 920 -34.04 -31.03 34.52
CA PRO A 920 -34.52 -31.71 33.32
C PRO A 920 -35.61 -32.76 33.61
N ALA A 921 -35.51 -33.50 34.72
CA ALA A 921 -36.53 -34.47 35.13
C ALA A 921 -37.89 -33.83 35.42
N ALA A 922 -37.94 -32.65 36.05
CA ALA A 922 -39.18 -31.91 36.31
C ALA A 922 -39.93 -31.53 35.02
N TYR A 923 -39.20 -31.38 33.91
CA TYR A 923 -39.75 -31.10 32.58
C TYR A 923 -39.93 -32.36 31.71
N GLY A 924 -39.81 -33.56 32.29
CA GLY A 924 -39.92 -34.84 31.58
C GLY A 924 -38.76 -35.11 30.60
N SER A 925 -37.62 -34.44 30.79
CA SER A 925 -36.44 -34.46 29.92
C SER A 925 -35.27 -35.18 30.61
N SER A 926 -35.45 -36.42 31.06
CA SER A 926 -34.33 -37.21 31.58
C SER A 926 -33.54 -37.86 30.42
N PRO A 927 -32.22 -38.05 30.55
CA PRO A 927 -31.41 -38.68 29.51
C PRO A 927 -31.87 -40.11 29.27
N THR A 928 -31.97 -40.49 27.99
CA THR A 928 -32.41 -41.81 27.54
C THR A 928 -31.37 -42.43 26.61
N ALA A 929 -31.64 -43.63 26.09
CA ALA A 929 -30.82 -44.22 25.03
C ALA A 929 -30.87 -43.42 23.71
N ALA A 930 -31.89 -42.57 23.51
CA ALA A 930 -32.03 -41.71 22.35
C ALA A 930 -31.29 -40.37 22.49
N THR A 931 -30.84 -40.01 23.70
CA THR A 931 -30.06 -38.78 23.93
C THR A 931 -28.73 -38.85 23.20
N GLU A 932 -28.46 -37.88 22.34
CA GLU A 932 -27.26 -37.84 21.51
C GLU A 932 -26.13 -37.07 22.21
N PRO A 933 -24.92 -37.62 22.36
CA PRO A 933 -23.76 -36.87 22.84
C PRO A 933 -23.14 -36.01 21.71
N GLY A 934 -22.20 -35.12 22.07
CA GLY A 934 -21.34 -34.44 21.10
C GLY A 934 -21.86 -33.08 20.63
N HIS A 935 -22.98 -32.59 21.18
CA HIS A 935 -23.56 -31.30 20.83
C HIS A 935 -23.08 -30.22 21.82
N PRO A 936 -22.18 -29.30 21.43
CA PRO A 936 -21.58 -28.36 22.37
C PRO A 936 -22.47 -27.16 22.67
N MET A 937 -22.41 -26.65 23.89
CA MET A 937 -22.69 -25.23 24.14
C MET A 937 -21.47 -24.44 23.70
N LYS A 938 -21.67 -23.38 22.90
CA LYS A 938 -20.60 -22.50 22.46
C LYS A 938 -20.70 -21.15 23.13
N VAL A 939 -19.57 -20.62 23.58
CA VAL A 939 -19.50 -19.31 24.24
C VAL A 939 -18.49 -18.47 23.49
N ALA A 940 -18.95 -17.42 22.81
CA ALA A 940 -18.07 -16.51 22.05
C ALA A 940 -17.35 -15.56 23.01
N SER A 941 -18.05 -15.06 24.02
CA SER A 941 -17.46 -14.16 25.00
C SER A 941 -18.15 -14.22 26.37
N VAL A 942 -17.42 -13.84 27.40
CA VAL A 942 -17.92 -13.54 28.74
C VAL A 942 -17.40 -12.18 29.15
N THR A 943 -18.30 -11.28 29.55
CA THR A 943 -17.96 -9.94 30.02
C THR A 943 -18.64 -9.63 31.34
N VAL A 944 -17.87 -9.16 32.31
CA VAL A 944 -18.39 -8.57 33.54
C VAL A 944 -17.97 -7.12 33.61
N SER A 945 -18.92 -6.23 33.81
CA SER A 945 -18.68 -4.79 33.81
C SER A 945 -19.48 -4.09 34.90
N THR A 946 -19.00 -2.94 35.35
CA THR A 946 -19.67 -2.10 36.34
C THR A 946 -19.90 -0.69 35.83
N ARG A 947 -21.01 -0.09 36.21
CA ARG A 947 -21.28 1.33 36.04
C ARG A 947 -21.53 1.97 37.40
N GLN A 948 -21.03 3.18 37.61
CA GLN A 948 -21.33 3.98 38.79
C GLN A 948 -22.66 4.71 38.64
#